data_AF-B8CBI2-F1
#
_entry.id   AF-B8CBI2-F1
#
_cell.length_a   1.000
_cell.length_b   1.000
_cell.length_c   1.000
_cell.angle_alpha   90.00
_cell.angle_beta   90.00
_cell.angle_gamma   90.00
#
_symmetry.space_group_name_H-M   'P 1'
#
loop_
_entity.id
_entity.type
_entity.pdbx_description
1 polymer ?
#
loop_
_entity_poly.entity_id
_entity_poly.type
_entity_poly.pdbx_seq_one_letter_code
_entity_poly.pdbx_strand_id
1 'polypeptide(L)'
;MWGSLARGITQSVKDTAGAVAPHAGDVLRRVGEVVAPAGEDYSDEDYDDDEEEYEEGNEGGETSDDEGVDFQEENILDRYRKGAGGYLASTFAGLQQQQQQRSDSDAGEDQDEGAVVDESGAVKREDAIVNGLLNNETLSEENVNLDFEEQQRLKQAMEKQQLEEANAEKARLQAEFTERERLAAEAAMLTQRQRLEQLEQQKLAEEAARKAEEEERILKQQIIERERLERMEREKLELQRIAEQESLEKERILELQRIAKLERLEKERNEQLEKKRVVAEEYARIESERLEAEAKLAEQQRLQALESNRLEAEQQRLKQIEEERLAAEKKAQCIESERLAVEREKFEAEERARVEASQRDNEERIQREREAAEKAEREKIETKRRVELRHAKREEERQALGEAARLKREASEQEMQRQHEQLQKIQHDAEESVSQLAKVEQDRSRLEQSNRELQSMCEQLKLDLHRAAETITDLRMEVAQQEEDEKLRREQEARRVDEEESALVGSVKSEMEKQMAQLRESMTAQIVSLEKELDEERKLSIEQQKELQRSLEEATVRLSSSESEMTAILSKKEAKFKKQLQASEKAASKAVAMLDQKDEEVHQLQTVIADMRATMKKNKQEEEEAEEEMDELHHENEELHQQLEKLQKENNEMKAKLTTMADDSEKVGGLKMELQLLEEERQREKEFLQSAAEKTSGNYVQVVSERDAAKAKARDLEQQLAAAHADVELANTDRNRALMANENLQRALEDFQSERDAEIALLMEQRTADEEAIEAAHNASLEAMREANAAEIRDIQYAANKSVQNSLVEIDKMEATIQECRKNNLNLRRALDEAISRLQTSQEDVIDRSLIKNIILDWHAKKGKAKQDVMILLGSILHFTEDEKDKAFISEGPGTVDRIVGAVAAPLPPSKLNVDKLEGDSVREKWVNFLLAETGEEENS
;
A
#
# COMPACT_ATOMS: atom_id res chain seq x y z
N MET A 1 11.04 -17.87 32.35
CA MET A 1 12.42 -18.32 32.09
C MET A 1 13.12 -17.33 31.16
N TRP A 2 13.32 -16.08 31.62
CA TRP A 2 13.72 -14.95 30.77
C TRP A 2 14.67 -14.02 31.57
N GLY A 3 15.97 -14.33 31.61
CA GLY A 3 16.89 -13.59 32.51
C GLY A 3 18.40 -13.78 32.27
N SER A 4 18.80 -14.32 31.11
CA SER A 4 20.21 -14.71 30.86
C SER A 4 20.86 -14.10 29.61
N LEU A 5 20.15 -13.26 28.84
CA LEU A 5 20.63 -12.79 27.54
C LEU A 5 21.28 -11.39 27.55
N ALA A 6 21.00 -10.57 28.58
CA ALA A 6 21.34 -9.13 28.61
C ALA A 6 22.72 -8.80 29.24
N ARG A 7 23.74 -9.64 29.07
CA ARG A 7 25.07 -9.43 29.69
C ARG A 7 26.30 -9.77 28.83
N GLY A 8 26.13 -9.99 27.52
CA GLY A 8 27.18 -10.55 26.65
C GLY A 8 27.97 -9.61 25.74
N ILE A 9 27.63 -8.32 25.64
CA ILE A 9 28.04 -7.49 24.47
C ILE A 9 29.09 -6.39 24.79
N THR A 10 29.25 -5.95 26.04
CA THR A 10 30.08 -4.77 26.39
C THR A 10 31.56 -5.04 26.67
N GLN A 11 32.10 -6.22 26.32
CA GLN A 11 33.45 -6.67 26.73
C GLN A 11 34.40 -6.97 25.55
N SER A 12 34.09 -6.56 24.32
CA SER A 12 34.82 -7.00 23.10
C SER A 12 35.66 -5.93 22.37
N VAL A 13 35.79 -4.71 22.91
CA VAL A 13 36.41 -3.56 22.21
C VAL A 13 37.54 -2.93 23.04
N LYS A 14 38.42 -3.75 23.63
CA LYS A 14 39.53 -3.26 24.47
C LYS A 14 40.89 -3.96 24.36
N ASP A 15 40.95 -5.10 23.67
CA ASP A 15 42.11 -6.00 23.72
C ASP A 15 42.95 -6.05 22.41
N THR A 16 42.67 -5.16 21.44
CA THR A 16 43.36 -5.09 20.13
C THR A 16 44.42 -3.97 20.03
N ALA A 17 45.11 -3.68 21.13
CA ALA A 17 46.23 -2.73 21.16
C ALA A 17 47.35 -3.21 22.11
N GLY A 18 48.27 -4.08 21.64
CA GLY A 18 49.31 -4.65 22.50
C GLY A 18 50.35 -5.55 21.85
N ALA A 19 51.28 -4.96 21.08
CA ALA A 19 52.67 -5.39 20.82
C ALA A 19 53.03 -6.84 20.41
N VAL A 20 53.94 -6.97 19.42
CA VAL A 20 55.33 -7.46 19.58
C VAL A 20 56.09 -7.28 18.24
N ALA A 21 57.42 -7.18 18.28
CA ALA A 21 58.36 -6.97 17.15
C ALA A 21 59.40 -8.13 17.11
N PRO A 22 60.70 -8.01 16.71
CA PRO A 22 61.39 -7.13 15.75
C PRO A 22 62.36 -7.87 14.76
N HIS A 23 63.11 -7.11 13.94
CA HIS A 23 64.45 -7.41 13.39
C HIS A 23 64.72 -8.62 12.44
N ALA A 24 65.05 -8.29 11.18
CA ALA A 24 66.27 -8.77 10.47
C ALA A 24 66.59 -7.78 9.32
N GLY A 25 67.85 -7.70 8.84
CA GLY A 25 68.26 -6.74 7.80
C GLY A 25 69.34 -7.24 6.84
N ASP A 26 69.65 -6.40 5.83
CA ASP A 26 70.78 -6.46 4.89
C ASP A 26 70.98 -7.70 3.98
N VAL A 27 70.26 -7.74 2.84
CA VAL A 27 70.78 -8.28 1.56
C VAL A 27 70.24 -7.47 0.37
N LEU A 28 71.15 -6.88 -0.43
CA LEU A 28 70.94 -6.16 -1.72
C LEU A 28 70.04 -4.88 -1.65
N ARG A 29 70.45 -3.65 -2.00
CA ARG A 29 71.34 -3.06 -3.02
C ARG A 29 70.73 -2.92 -4.45
N ARG A 30 70.22 -1.71 -4.74
CA ARG A 30 69.87 -1.09 -6.05
C ARG A 30 68.69 -1.70 -6.84
N VAL A 31 67.58 -0.96 -6.91
CA VAL A 31 66.96 -0.19 -8.04
C VAL A 31 65.90 0.71 -7.34
N GLY A 32 65.71 2.00 -7.66
CA GLY A 32 64.80 2.54 -8.69
C GLY A 32 63.31 2.22 -8.42
N GLU A 33 62.34 3.14 -8.43
CA GLU A 33 62.32 4.59 -8.71
C GLU A 33 61.18 5.29 -7.93
N VAL A 34 61.20 6.63 -7.97
CA VAL A 34 60.17 7.64 -7.65
C VAL A 34 58.71 7.16 -7.47
N VAL A 35 58.13 7.42 -6.28
CA VAL A 35 56.73 7.88 -6.11
C VAL A 35 56.65 8.83 -4.88
N ALA A 36 56.41 10.11 -5.13
CA ALA A 36 56.13 11.17 -4.13
C ALA A 36 55.44 12.36 -4.86
N PRO A 37 54.68 13.24 -4.17
CA PRO A 37 53.29 13.46 -4.60
C PRO A 37 52.92 14.89 -5.04
N ALA A 38 51.81 14.95 -5.79
CA ALA A 38 50.89 16.06 -6.01
C ALA A 38 49.57 15.44 -6.54
N GLY A 39 48.40 16.06 -6.49
CA GLY A 39 48.02 17.39 -6.01
C GLY A 39 46.67 17.74 -6.66
N GLU A 40 45.64 18.07 -5.89
CA GLU A 40 44.30 18.34 -6.41
C GLU A 40 44.17 19.82 -6.76
N ASP A 41 44.58 20.18 -7.98
CA ASP A 41 44.33 21.52 -8.53
C ASP A 41 42.86 21.67 -8.91
N TYR A 42 42.23 22.73 -8.38
CA TYR A 42 40.95 23.24 -8.89
C TYR A 42 41.20 23.93 -10.23
N SER A 43 40.32 23.71 -11.21
CA SER A 43 40.25 24.49 -12.45
C SER A 43 38.89 25.17 -12.54
N ASP A 44 38.89 26.50 -12.58
CA ASP A 44 37.69 27.31 -12.82
C ASP A 44 37.06 27.03 -14.20
N GLU A 45 35.75 27.25 -14.31
CA GLU A 45 35.01 27.17 -15.58
C GLU A 45 35.05 28.51 -16.32
N ASP A 46 36.20 28.86 -16.91
CA ASP A 46 36.28 29.96 -17.88
C ASP A 46 35.61 29.53 -19.21
N TYR A 47 34.45 30.13 -19.49
CA TYR A 47 33.75 30.01 -20.78
C TYR A 47 34.28 31.05 -21.78
N ASP A 48 35.40 30.74 -22.43
CA ASP A 48 35.69 31.27 -23.77
C ASP A 48 34.97 30.39 -24.81
N ASP A 49 33.99 30.96 -25.52
CA ASP A 49 33.32 30.35 -26.68
C ASP A 49 33.22 31.40 -27.79
N ASP A 50 33.64 31.06 -29.00
CA ASP A 50 33.94 32.03 -30.06
C ASP A 50 32.67 32.58 -30.77
N GLU A 51 32.57 33.91 -30.96
CA GLU A 51 31.82 34.48 -32.09
C GLU A 51 32.65 35.50 -32.87
N GLU A 52 32.56 35.38 -34.20
CA GLU A 52 33.38 36.06 -35.21
C GLU A 52 32.90 37.51 -35.47
N GLU A 53 33.82 38.47 -35.62
CA GLU A 53 33.64 39.53 -36.63
C GLU A 53 34.99 40.11 -37.14
N TYR A 54 34.95 40.77 -38.30
CA TYR A 54 36.09 40.89 -39.23
C TYR A 54 36.95 42.17 -39.06
N GLU A 55 38.22 42.09 -39.46
CA GLU A 55 39.09 43.26 -39.67
C GLU A 55 38.71 44.03 -40.95
N GLU A 56 38.30 45.29 -40.83
CA GLU A 56 38.49 46.41 -41.79
C GLU A 56 37.94 47.72 -41.15
N GLY A 57 38.58 48.88 -41.16
CA GLY A 57 39.97 49.21 -41.52
C GLY A 57 40.18 50.74 -41.69
N ASN A 58 41.24 51.28 -41.06
CA ASN A 58 41.98 52.51 -41.43
C ASN A 58 41.33 53.92 -41.26
N GLU A 59 42.14 54.91 -40.82
CA GLU A 59 41.92 56.39 -40.84
C GLU A 59 40.65 56.96 -40.12
N GLY A 60 40.58 58.21 -39.62
CA GLY A 60 41.53 59.32 -39.52
C GLY A 60 40.80 60.68 -39.34
N GLY A 61 41.29 61.58 -38.47
CA GLY A 61 40.68 62.89 -38.13
C GLY A 61 39.94 62.86 -36.77
N GLU A 62 40.07 63.81 -35.83
CA GLU A 62 40.10 65.29 -35.84
C GLU A 62 38.73 65.98 -35.97
N THR A 63 38.54 67.05 -35.18
CA THR A 63 37.36 67.96 -35.08
C THR A 63 36.08 67.35 -34.50
N SER A 64 35.24 68.09 -33.76
CA SER A 64 35.44 69.32 -32.97
C SER A 64 34.29 69.47 -31.95
N ASP A 65 34.33 70.51 -31.13
CA ASP A 65 33.16 71.02 -30.41
C ASP A 65 31.99 71.34 -31.38
N ASP A 66 30.74 71.14 -30.93
CA ASP A 66 29.67 72.14 -31.16
C ASP A 66 28.51 72.01 -30.14
N GLU A 67 27.63 73.01 -30.15
CA GLU A 67 26.64 73.36 -29.12
C GLU A 67 25.45 72.38 -28.96
N GLY A 68 24.86 72.38 -27.76
CA GLY A 68 23.58 71.71 -27.47
C GLY A 68 22.36 72.62 -27.69
N VAL A 69 21.19 72.03 -27.95
CA VAL A 69 19.92 72.76 -28.15
C VAL A 69 18.79 72.09 -27.35
N ASP A 70 18.21 72.83 -26.40
CA ASP A 70 16.89 72.50 -25.84
C ASP A 70 15.80 72.73 -26.91
N PHE A 71 14.78 71.86 -26.99
CA PHE A 71 13.36 72.25 -26.83
C PHE A 71 12.35 71.08 -27.00
N GLN A 72 11.33 71.10 -26.14
CA GLN A 72 9.89 70.80 -26.35
C GLN A 72 9.46 69.62 -27.25
N GLU A 73 8.80 68.60 -26.68
CA GLU A 73 7.32 68.53 -26.54
C GLU A 73 6.54 68.49 -27.88
N GLU A 74 6.15 67.29 -28.35
CA GLU A 74 4.74 66.85 -28.36
C GLU A 74 4.54 65.45 -29.00
N ASN A 75 3.41 64.82 -28.65
CA ASN A 75 2.65 63.85 -29.46
C ASN A 75 3.39 62.77 -30.29
N ILE A 76 3.34 61.51 -29.81
CA ILE A 76 2.61 60.40 -30.49
C ILE A 76 2.32 59.31 -29.44
N LEU A 77 1.08 59.29 -28.96
CA LEU A 77 0.56 58.28 -28.04
C LEU A 77 -0.65 57.54 -28.67
N ASP A 78 -0.51 57.06 -29.91
CA ASP A 78 -1.51 56.16 -30.51
C ASP A 78 -0.98 55.38 -31.75
N ARG A 79 -0.45 54.16 -31.56
CA ARG A 79 -0.29 53.18 -32.68
C ARG A 79 -0.23 51.68 -32.35
N TYR A 80 -0.31 51.24 -31.09
CA TYR A 80 -0.32 49.80 -30.75
C TYR A 80 -1.58 49.35 -29.98
N ARG A 81 -2.78 49.72 -30.49
CA ARG A 81 -4.06 49.23 -29.92
C ARG A 81 -5.21 49.03 -30.92
N LYS A 82 -4.94 48.39 -32.06
CA LYS A 82 -5.94 47.76 -32.97
C LYS A 82 -5.20 46.86 -33.97
N GLY A 83 -5.58 45.59 -34.13
CA GLY A 83 -4.91 44.71 -35.10
C GLY A 83 -5.20 43.21 -35.10
N ALA A 84 -5.91 42.66 -34.11
CA ALA A 84 -6.19 41.22 -34.03
C ALA A 84 -7.64 40.92 -33.59
N GLY A 85 -8.58 41.06 -34.53
CA GLY A 85 -9.98 40.69 -34.30
C GLY A 85 -10.88 41.03 -35.47
N GLY A 86 -11.61 40.04 -35.99
CA GLY A 86 -12.65 40.24 -37.01
C GLY A 86 -12.35 39.67 -38.39
N TYR A 87 -12.24 38.34 -38.50
CA TYR A 87 -12.67 37.60 -39.69
C TYR A 87 -13.43 36.34 -39.27
N LEU A 88 -14.40 35.92 -40.10
CA LEU A 88 -15.24 34.72 -39.93
C LEU A 88 -16.16 34.68 -38.68
N ALA A 89 -17.01 35.70 -38.55
CA ALA A 89 -18.34 35.50 -37.97
C ALA A 89 -19.37 35.34 -39.11
N SER A 90 -19.88 34.12 -39.36
CA SER A 90 -21.17 33.86 -40.05
C SER A 90 -21.50 32.36 -40.23
N THR A 91 -21.80 31.65 -39.14
CA THR A 91 -22.74 30.51 -39.18
C THR A 91 -23.72 30.67 -38.04
N PHE A 92 -25.01 30.74 -38.37
CA PHE A 92 -26.08 31.19 -37.48
C PHE A 92 -26.88 30.00 -36.91
N ALA A 93 -27.67 30.29 -35.88
CA ALA A 93 -28.37 29.33 -35.01
C ALA A 93 -29.23 28.29 -35.74
N GLY A 94 -29.10 27.03 -35.30
CA GLY A 94 -30.04 26.47 -34.33
C GLY A 94 -31.27 25.73 -34.86
N LEU A 95 -31.99 25.16 -33.88
CA LEU A 95 -33.21 24.33 -34.02
C LEU A 95 -32.94 22.99 -34.76
N GLN A 96 -33.73 21.92 -34.67
CA GLN A 96 -34.78 21.39 -33.78
C GLN A 96 -35.44 20.31 -34.68
N GLN A 97 -35.70 19.10 -34.16
CA GLN A 97 -36.81 18.24 -34.62
C GLN A 97 -37.09 18.14 -36.14
N GLN A 98 -36.58 17.10 -36.81
CA GLN A 98 -37.17 16.64 -38.08
C GLN A 98 -37.64 15.18 -38.00
N GLN A 99 -38.84 15.01 -37.46
CA GLN A 99 -39.71 13.94 -37.95
C GLN A 99 -40.26 14.33 -39.32
N GLN A 100 -40.38 13.33 -40.20
CA GLN A 100 -41.24 13.28 -41.39
C GLN A 100 -40.87 14.13 -42.63
N GLN A 101 -41.38 13.62 -43.76
CA GLN A 101 -41.44 14.21 -45.11
C GLN A 101 -40.12 14.41 -45.87
N ARG A 102 -39.67 13.33 -46.52
CA ARG A 102 -39.15 13.41 -47.90
C ARG A 102 -40.32 13.24 -48.87
N SER A 103 -40.74 14.36 -49.48
CA SER A 103 -41.74 14.48 -50.53
C SER A 103 -41.69 15.93 -51.02
N ASP A 104 -41.41 16.29 -52.27
CA ASP A 104 -41.03 15.51 -53.48
C ASP A 104 -39.83 16.27 -54.16
N SER A 105 -39.56 16.36 -55.47
CA SER A 105 -40.14 15.85 -56.73
C SER A 105 -39.10 15.95 -57.88
N ASP A 106 -38.87 14.86 -58.62
CA ASP A 106 -38.43 14.79 -60.03
C ASP A 106 -38.74 13.35 -60.50
N ALA A 107 -39.38 13.01 -61.62
CA ALA A 107 -39.44 13.58 -62.98
C ALA A 107 -38.28 13.11 -63.89
N GLY A 108 -38.62 12.74 -65.13
CA GLY A 108 -37.81 11.86 -66.01
C GLY A 108 -38.31 10.41 -65.89
N GLU A 109 -38.75 9.71 -66.95
CA GLU A 109 -38.13 9.49 -68.28
C GLU A 109 -36.80 8.71 -68.21
N ASP A 110 -36.49 7.78 -69.10
CA ASP A 110 -37.27 6.84 -69.94
C ASP A 110 -36.24 5.88 -70.59
N GLN A 111 -36.68 4.76 -71.17
CA GLN A 111 -35.97 3.98 -72.23
C GLN A 111 -34.54 3.39 -71.97
N ASP A 112 -34.35 2.15 -72.46
CA ASP A 112 -33.15 1.57 -73.12
C ASP A 112 -31.75 1.63 -72.46
N GLU A 113 -30.81 0.71 -72.69
CA GLU A 113 -30.70 -0.58 -73.38
C GLU A 113 -29.72 -1.41 -72.49
N GLY A 114 -29.68 -2.73 -72.36
CA GLY A 114 -30.02 -3.85 -73.24
C GLY A 114 -29.01 -5.00 -72.95
N ALA A 115 -29.17 -6.13 -73.67
CA ALA A 115 -28.20 -7.24 -73.83
C ALA A 115 -27.86 -8.23 -72.68
N VAL A 116 -28.29 -9.50 -72.87
CA VAL A 116 -27.49 -10.76 -72.78
C VAL A 116 -27.03 -11.20 -71.36
N VAL A 117 -27.36 -12.39 -70.82
CA VAL A 117 -27.41 -13.78 -71.37
C VAL A 117 -28.61 -14.61 -70.86
N ASP A 118 -29.19 -15.45 -71.74
CA ASP A 118 -29.81 -16.81 -71.63
C ASP A 118 -29.88 -17.50 -70.23
N GLU A 119 -30.73 -18.45 -69.85
CA GLU A 119 -31.92 -19.25 -70.30
C GLU A 119 -32.12 -20.33 -69.19
N SER A 120 -33.00 -21.35 -69.24
CA SER A 120 -34.47 -21.40 -69.37
C SER A 120 -34.97 -22.83 -68.96
N GLY A 121 -36.29 -23.06 -68.82
CA GLY A 121 -36.91 -24.39 -68.62
C GLY A 121 -37.22 -24.77 -67.16
N ALA A 122 -38.45 -25.07 -66.69
CA ALA A 122 -39.78 -25.36 -67.26
C ALA A 122 -40.12 -26.84 -67.60
N VAL A 123 -40.54 -27.62 -66.59
CA VAL A 123 -41.19 -28.95 -66.65
C VAL A 123 -42.17 -29.03 -65.45
N LYS A 124 -43.50 -29.21 -65.51
CA LYS A 124 -44.45 -30.12 -66.22
C LYS A 124 -44.48 -31.59 -65.77
N ARG A 125 -45.54 -31.97 -65.03
CA ARG A 125 -46.25 -33.27 -64.98
C ARG A 125 -47.60 -33.01 -64.30
N GLU A 126 -48.78 -33.27 -64.86
CA GLU A 126 -49.36 -34.47 -65.52
C GLU A 126 -50.00 -35.47 -64.53
N ASP A 127 -51.33 -35.37 -64.44
CA ASP A 127 -52.37 -36.40 -64.65
C ASP A 127 -52.38 -37.76 -63.92
N ALA A 128 -53.61 -38.12 -63.51
CA ALA A 128 -54.10 -39.42 -63.05
C ALA A 128 -53.51 -39.93 -61.72
N ILE A 129 -54.12 -40.86 -60.96
CA ILE A 129 -55.32 -41.73 -61.11
C ILE A 129 -56.06 -41.62 -59.74
N VAL A 130 -57.38 -41.60 -59.55
CA VAL A 130 -58.44 -42.57 -59.88
C VAL A 130 -59.79 -41.86 -60.03
N ASN A 131 -60.68 -42.39 -60.88
CA ASN A 131 -62.08 -42.00 -61.00
C ASN A 131 -62.99 -43.26 -61.06
N GLY A 132 -64.27 -43.14 -60.69
CA GLY A 132 -65.21 -44.25 -60.50
C GLY A 132 -65.25 -44.74 -59.04
N LEU A 133 -66.38 -45.21 -58.50
CA LEU A 133 -67.67 -45.59 -59.09
C LEU A 133 -68.74 -44.53 -58.73
N LEU A 134 -69.66 -44.03 -59.57
CA LEU A 134 -70.42 -44.52 -60.74
C LEU A 134 -71.41 -45.69 -60.48
N ASN A 135 -72.70 -45.34 -60.65
CA ASN A 135 -73.86 -46.13 -61.08
C ASN A 135 -74.21 -47.46 -60.38
N ASN A 136 -75.35 -47.42 -59.68
CA ASN A 136 -76.58 -48.16 -60.00
C ASN A 136 -77.73 -47.25 -59.52
N GLU A 137 -78.72 -46.79 -60.29
CA GLU A 137 -79.38 -47.34 -61.48
C GLU A 137 -80.19 -48.63 -61.16
N THR A 138 -81.50 -48.40 -61.04
CA THR A 138 -82.64 -49.33 -61.24
C THR A 138 -82.43 -50.85 -61.14
N LEU A 139 -83.18 -51.51 -60.24
CA LEU A 139 -84.12 -52.61 -60.55
C LEU A 139 -84.73 -53.24 -59.28
N SER A 140 -86.05 -53.07 -59.06
CA SER A 140 -86.97 -54.11 -58.54
C SER A 140 -88.38 -53.55 -58.27
N GLU A 141 -89.14 -53.22 -59.32
CA GLU A 141 -90.61 -53.18 -59.20
C GLU A 141 -91.18 -54.61 -59.24
N GLU A 142 -90.87 -55.43 -58.22
CA GLU A 142 -91.51 -56.74 -58.04
C GLU A 142 -92.07 -56.92 -56.62
N ASN A 143 -93.35 -57.26 -56.61
CA ASN A 143 -94.25 -57.49 -55.48
C ASN A 143 -93.62 -58.10 -54.20
N VAL A 144 -93.59 -57.31 -53.13
CA VAL A 144 -94.14 -57.76 -51.83
C VAL A 144 -94.94 -56.60 -51.23
N ASN A 145 -96.14 -56.88 -50.72
CA ASN A 145 -96.79 -56.00 -49.75
C ASN A 145 -96.04 -56.10 -48.42
N LEU A 146 -94.95 -55.36 -48.27
CA LEU A 146 -94.46 -55.03 -46.92
C LEU A 146 -95.48 -54.11 -46.26
N ASP A 147 -95.77 -54.37 -44.99
CA ASP A 147 -96.85 -53.69 -44.29
C ASP A 147 -96.59 -52.17 -44.24
N PHE A 148 -97.66 -51.39 -44.24
CA PHE A 148 -97.60 -49.94 -44.10
C PHE A 148 -96.85 -49.53 -42.82
N GLU A 149 -96.93 -50.36 -41.78
CA GLU A 149 -96.11 -50.21 -40.57
C GLU A 149 -94.60 -50.32 -40.83
N GLU A 150 -94.11 -51.20 -41.71
CA GLU A 150 -92.66 -51.33 -41.96
C GLU A 150 -92.12 -50.15 -42.77
N GLN A 151 -92.88 -49.64 -43.73
CA GLN A 151 -92.52 -48.40 -44.42
C GLN A 151 -92.53 -47.20 -43.47
N GLN A 152 -93.48 -47.12 -42.53
CA GLN A 152 -93.45 -46.09 -41.47
C GLN A 152 -92.25 -46.27 -40.54
N ARG A 153 -91.93 -47.49 -40.09
CA ARG A 153 -90.78 -47.76 -39.21
C ARG A 153 -89.45 -47.43 -39.90
N LEU A 154 -89.29 -47.76 -41.19
CA LEU A 154 -88.09 -47.40 -41.96
C LEU A 154 -87.96 -45.88 -42.12
N LYS A 155 -89.08 -45.19 -42.41
CA LYS A 155 -89.10 -43.72 -42.48
C LYS A 155 -88.77 -43.08 -41.14
N GLN A 156 -89.38 -43.54 -40.05
CA GLN A 156 -89.08 -43.07 -38.70
C GLN A 156 -87.64 -43.37 -38.29
N ALA A 157 -87.06 -44.50 -38.74
CA ALA A 157 -85.66 -44.83 -38.50
C ALA A 157 -84.72 -43.87 -39.24
N MET A 158 -85.02 -43.51 -40.50
CA MET A 158 -84.26 -42.49 -41.23
C MET A 158 -84.42 -41.08 -40.62
N GLU A 159 -85.64 -40.66 -40.29
CA GLU A 159 -85.89 -39.36 -39.64
C GLU A 159 -85.20 -39.29 -38.27
N LYS A 160 -85.19 -40.39 -37.51
CA LYS A 160 -84.43 -40.51 -36.27
C LYS A 160 -82.92 -40.47 -36.51
N GLN A 161 -82.39 -41.21 -37.48
CA GLN A 161 -80.96 -41.21 -37.80
C GLN A 161 -80.49 -39.82 -38.23
N GLN A 162 -81.23 -39.15 -39.11
CA GLN A 162 -80.95 -37.76 -39.52
C GLN A 162 -81.00 -36.79 -38.34
N LEU A 163 -81.90 -37.00 -37.37
CA LEU A 163 -81.95 -36.21 -36.15
C LEU A 163 -80.77 -36.51 -35.20
N GLU A 164 -80.34 -37.76 -35.08
CA GLU A 164 -79.16 -38.14 -34.29
C GLU A 164 -77.86 -37.62 -34.94
N GLU A 165 -77.74 -37.70 -36.26
CA GLU A 165 -76.63 -37.14 -37.05
C GLU A 165 -76.57 -35.61 -36.94
N ALA A 166 -77.70 -34.91 -37.12
CA ALA A 166 -77.77 -33.45 -36.98
C ALA A 166 -77.47 -32.99 -35.54
N ASN A 167 -77.87 -33.76 -34.51
CA ASN A 167 -77.50 -33.47 -33.13
C ASN A 167 -76.01 -33.74 -32.86
N ALA A 168 -75.42 -34.79 -33.46
CA ALA A 168 -74.00 -35.07 -33.36
C ALA A 168 -73.14 -34.02 -34.10
N GLU A 169 -73.58 -33.55 -35.27
CA GLU A 169 -72.94 -32.44 -35.99
C GLU A 169 -73.04 -31.14 -35.20
N LYS A 170 -74.22 -30.81 -34.66
CA LYS A 170 -74.39 -29.65 -33.75
C LYS A 170 -73.50 -29.74 -32.52
N ALA A 171 -73.35 -30.92 -31.91
CA ALA A 171 -72.45 -31.13 -30.78
C ALA A 171 -70.97 -30.95 -31.18
N ARG A 172 -70.56 -31.41 -32.36
CA ARG A 172 -69.21 -31.17 -32.91
C ARG A 172 -68.94 -29.68 -33.16
N LEU A 173 -69.87 -28.97 -33.81
CA LEU A 173 -69.76 -27.53 -34.06
C LEU A 173 -69.73 -26.73 -32.75
N GLN A 174 -70.49 -27.14 -31.73
CA GLN A 174 -70.46 -26.51 -30.41
C GLN A 174 -69.12 -26.79 -29.68
N ALA A 175 -68.57 -28.00 -29.78
CA ALA A 175 -67.25 -28.31 -29.25
C ALA A 175 -66.14 -27.49 -29.95
N GLU A 176 -66.14 -27.46 -31.28
CA GLU A 176 -65.19 -26.68 -32.08
C GLU A 176 -65.29 -25.18 -31.78
N PHE A 177 -66.50 -24.64 -31.56
CA PHE A 177 -66.68 -23.27 -31.11
C PHE A 177 -66.00 -23.02 -29.75
N THR A 178 -66.23 -23.89 -28.75
CA THR A 178 -65.56 -23.75 -27.44
C THR A 178 -64.05 -23.94 -27.51
N GLU A 179 -63.53 -24.76 -28.42
CA GLU A 179 -62.09 -24.91 -28.66
C GLU A 179 -61.49 -23.65 -29.30
N ARG A 180 -62.18 -23.05 -30.28
CA ARG A 180 -61.80 -21.76 -30.90
C ARG A 180 -61.82 -20.63 -29.86
N GLU A 181 -62.82 -20.57 -28.97
CA GLU A 181 -62.84 -19.61 -27.85
C GLU A 181 -61.67 -19.82 -26.88
N ARG A 182 -61.35 -21.09 -26.55
CA ARG A 182 -60.19 -21.41 -25.68
C ARG A 182 -58.88 -20.97 -26.31
N LEU A 183 -58.67 -21.25 -27.60
CA LEU A 183 -57.47 -20.85 -28.34
C LEU A 183 -57.37 -19.33 -28.50
N ALA A 184 -58.49 -18.62 -28.67
CA ALA A 184 -58.52 -17.16 -28.69
C ALA A 184 -58.13 -16.55 -27.33
N ALA A 185 -58.62 -17.12 -26.22
CA ALA A 185 -58.23 -16.72 -24.87
C ALA A 185 -56.74 -17.02 -24.58
N GLU A 186 -56.25 -18.17 -25.03
CA GLU A 186 -54.84 -18.57 -24.91
C GLU A 186 -53.90 -17.62 -25.68
N ALA A 187 -54.27 -17.25 -26.92
CA ALA A 187 -53.55 -16.26 -27.72
C ALA A 187 -53.58 -14.84 -27.11
N ALA A 188 -54.72 -14.44 -26.51
CA ALA A 188 -54.83 -13.16 -25.80
C ALA A 188 -53.92 -13.11 -24.56
N MET A 189 -53.91 -14.20 -23.76
CA MET A 189 -53.02 -14.34 -22.60
C MET A 189 -51.54 -14.32 -22.99
N LEU A 190 -51.17 -14.98 -24.10
CA LEU A 190 -49.80 -14.97 -24.62
C LEU A 190 -49.39 -13.56 -25.10
N THR A 191 -50.29 -12.84 -25.77
CA THR A 191 -50.08 -11.43 -26.18
C THR A 191 -49.93 -10.51 -24.96
N GLN A 192 -50.70 -10.74 -23.89
CA GLN A 192 -50.59 -9.99 -22.64
C GLN A 192 -49.26 -10.27 -21.93
N ARG A 193 -48.81 -11.54 -21.90
CA ARG A 193 -47.50 -11.93 -21.35
C ARG A 193 -46.35 -11.22 -22.09
N GLN A 194 -46.36 -11.24 -23.43
CA GLN A 194 -45.35 -10.54 -24.24
C GLN A 194 -45.31 -9.03 -23.98
N ARG A 195 -46.46 -8.38 -23.74
CA ARG A 195 -46.51 -6.96 -23.36
C ARG A 195 -45.95 -6.69 -21.97
N LEU A 196 -46.17 -7.57 -21.00
CA LEU A 196 -45.59 -7.46 -19.66
C LEU A 196 -44.07 -7.64 -19.71
N GLU A 197 -43.59 -8.64 -20.46
CA GLU A 197 -42.17 -8.91 -20.69
C GLU A 197 -41.46 -7.73 -21.40
N GLN A 198 -42.11 -7.10 -22.38
CA GLN A 198 -41.63 -5.85 -23.00
C GLN A 198 -41.58 -4.66 -22.02
N LEU A 199 -42.59 -4.51 -21.15
CA LEU A 199 -42.59 -3.46 -20.12
C LEU A 199 -41.54 -3.70 -19.03
N GLU A 200 -41.23 -4.96 -18.71
CA GLU A 200 -40.17 -5.35 -17.79
C GLU A 200 -38.78 -5.07 -18.40
N GLN A 201 -38.56 -5.44 -19.66
CA GLN A 201 -37.35 -5.09 -20.40
C GLN A 201 -37.16 -3.56 -20.53
N GLN A 202 -38.23 -2.80 -20.75
CA GLN A 202 -38.18 -1.33 -20.77
C GLN A 202 -37.79 -0.74 -19.41
N LYS A 203 -38.33 -1.26 -18.30
CA LYS A 203 -37.95 -0.83 -16.94
C LYS A 203 -36.49 -1.14 -16.63
N LEU A 204 -36.01 -2.34 -16.97
CA LEU A 204 -34.61 -2.73 -16.78
C LEU A 204 -33.66 -1.84 -17.61
N ALA A 205 -34.05 -1.48 -18.84
CA ALA A 205 -33.29 -0.55 -19.67
C ALA A 205 -33.29 0.89 -19.09
N GLU A 206 -34.42 1.37 -18.55
CA GLU A 206 -34.49 2.68 -17.89
C GLU A 206 -33.68 2.72 -16.58
N GLU A 207 -33.73 1.64 -15.79
CA GLU A 207 -32.93 1.52 -14.55
C GLU A 207 -31.43 1.47 -14.86
N ALA A 208 -31.02 0.73 -15.89
CA ALA A 208 -29.64 0.70 -16.36
C ALA A 208 -29.17 2.08 -16.86
N ALA A 209 -30.01 2.81 -17.60
CA ALA A 209 -29.70 4.17 -18.05
C ALA A 209 -29.55 5.15 -16.86
N ARG A 210 -30.43 5.06 -15.85
CA ARG A 210 -30.32 5.87 -14.62
C ARG A 210 -29.04 5.57 -13.84
N LYS A 211 -28.64 4.30 -13.72
CA LYS A 211 -27.36 3.92 -13.09
C LYS A 211 -26.15 4.46 -13.85
N ALA A 212 -26.16 4.37 -15.18
CA ALA A 212 -25.10 4.96 -16.01
C ALA A 212 -25.01 6.49 -15.86
N GLU A 213 -26.15 7.21 -15.79
CA GLU A 213 -26.16 8.64 -15.48
C GLU A 213 -25.63 8.96 -14.07
N GLU A 214 -25.88 8.11 -13.08
CA GLU A 214 -25.41 8.29 -11.70
C GLU A 214 -23.90 8.02 -11.60
N GLU A 215 -23.40 6.96 -12.24
CA GLU A 215 -21.97 6.67 -12.40
C GLU A 215 -21.24 7.82 -13.12
N GLU A 216 -21.81 8.38 -14.21
CA GLU A 216 -21.23 9.52 -14.92
C GLU A 216 -21.18 10.79 -14.05
N ARG A 217 -22.19 11.01 -13.19
CA ARG A 217 -22.20 12.13 -12.22
C ARG A 217 -21.14 11.94 -11.13
N ILE A 218 -20.98 10.73 -10.60
CA ILE A 218 -19.95 10.40 -9.60
C ILE A 218 -18.55 10.59 -10.20
N LEU A 219 -18.30 10.09 -11.41
CA LEU A 219 -17.02 10.29 -12.12
C LEU A 219 -16.73 11.78 -12.37
N LYS A 220 -17.74 12.58 -12.77
CA LYS A 220 -17.59 14.03 -12.91
C LYS A 220 -17.29 14.74 -11.59
N GLN A 221 -17.91 14.33 -10.48
CA GLN A 221 -17.59 14.86 -9.15
C GLN A 221 -16.15 14.52 -8.75
N GLN A 222 -15.73 13.27 -8.91
CA GLN A 222 -14.35 12.82 -8.63
C GLN A 222 -13.31 13.58 -9.47
N ILE A 223 -13.60 13.88 -10.75
CA ILE A 223 -12.72 14.69 -11.61
C ILE A 223 -12.63 16.13 -11.08
N ILE A 224 -13.75 16.75 -10.67
CA ILE A 224 -13.77 18.11 -10.11
C ILE A 224 -13.02 18.18 -8.77
N GLU A 225 -13.17 17.18 -7.90
CA GLU A 225 -12.46 17.10 -6.63
C GLU A 225 -10.96 16.86 -6.84
N ARG A 226 -10.58 15.99 -7.79
CA ARG A 226 -9.20 15.80 -8.19
C ARG A 226 -8.58 17.07 -8.77
N GLU A 227 -9.26 17.77 -9.68
CA GLU A 227 -8.78 19.07 -10.18
C GLU A 227 -8.62 20.09 -9.06
N ARG A 228 -9.50 20.09 -8.07
CA ARG A 228 -9.39 20.96 -6.90
C ARG A 228 -8.18 20.62 -6.03
N LEU A 229 -7.90 19.34 -5.81
CA LEU A 229 -6.70 18.88 -5.10
C LEU A 229 -5.43 19.24 -5.87
N GLU A 230 -5.37 18.95 -7.17
CA GLU A 230 -4.22 19.29 -8.01
C GLU A 230 -3.97 20.81 -8.08
N ARG A 231 -5.02 21.67 -7.96
CA ARG A 231 -4.85 23.12 -7.83
C ARG A 231 -4.29 23.50 -6.45
N MET A 232 -4.84 22.95 -5.36
CA MET A 232 -4.32 23.18 -3.99
C MET A 232 -2.85 22.73 -3.84
N GLU A 233 -2.44 21.67 -4.53
CA GLU A 233 -1.06 21.18 -4.55
C GLU A 233 -0.14 22.11 -5.36
N ARG A 234 -0.59 22.61 -6.52
CA ARG A 234 0.14 23.62 -7.30
C ARG A 234 0.31 24.92 -6.52
N GLU A 235 -0.75 25.40 -5.87
CA GLU A 235 -0.70 26.59 -4.99
C GLU A 235 0.26 26.38 -3.81
N LYS A 236 0.27 25.20 -3.18
CA LYS A 236 1.26 24.85 -2.14
C LYS A 236 2.70 24.85 -2.67
N LEU A 237 2.95 24.26 -3.84
CA LEU A 237 4.28 24.21 -4.46
C LEU A 237 4.75 25.59 -4.92
N GLU A 238 3.84 26.47 -5.37
CA GLU A 238 4.14 27.85 -5.71
C GLU A 238 4.47 28.68 -4.47
N LEU A 239 3.67 28.56 -3.40
CA LEU A 239 3.98 29.17 -2.10
C LEU A 239 5.30 28.65 -1.49
N GLN A 240 5.61 27.37 -1.64
CA GLN A 240 6.89 26.80 -1.22
C GLN A 240 8.06 27.42 -2.01
N ARG A 241 7.95 27.50 -3.35
CA ARG A 241 8.97 28.14 -4.19
C ARG A 241 9.19 29.61 -3.84
N ILE A 242 8.12 30.36 -3.55
CA ILE A 242 8.20 31.75 -3.09
C ILE A 242 8.91 31.83 -1.72
N ALA A 243 8.59 30.94 -0.78
CA ALA A 243 9.25 30.88 0.52
C ALA A 243 10.74 30.48 0.43
N GLU A 244 11.09 29.58 -0.48
CA GLU A 244 12.47 29.19 -0.79
C GLU A 244 13.25 30.34 -1.45
N GLN A 245 12.66 31.05 -2.41
CA GLN A 245 13.23 32.26 -3.00
C GLN A 245 13.44 33.36 -1.95
N GLU A 246 12.43 33.64 -1.11
CA GLU A 246 12.57 34.57 0.02
C GLU A 246 13.67 34.16 1.00
N SER A 247 13.88 32.85 1.23
CA SER A 247 14.97 32.36 2.09
C SER A 247 16.34 32.59 1.45
N LEU A 248 16.48 32.31 0.15
CA LEU A 248 17.71 32.54 -0.61
C LEU A 248 18.05 34.04 -0.74
N GLU A 249 17.04 34.91 -0.88
CA GLU A 249 17.25 36.37 -0.83
C GLU A 249 17.70 36.84 0.56
N LYS A 250 17.09 36.33 1.64
CA LYS A 250 17.51 36.63 3.02
C LYS A 250 18.93 36.14 3.30
N GLU A 251 19.31 34.97 2.77
CA GLU A 251 20.68 34.44 2.87
C GLU A 251 21.69 35.29 2.08
N ARG A 252 21.37 35.65 0.82
CA ARG A 252 22.17 36.60 0.02
C ARG A 252 22.34 37.96 0.70
N ILE A 253 21.29 38.51 1.33
CA ILE A 253 21.37 39.76 2.09
C ILE A 253 22.27 39.61 3.32
N LEU A 254 22.20 38.48 4.04
CA LEU A 254 23.10 38.19 5.16
C LEU A 254 24.55 37.97 4.71
N GLU A 255 24.77 37.39 3.53
CA GLU A 255 26.08 37.18 2.93
C GLU A 255 26.71 38.51 2.49
N LEU A 256 25.96 39.37 1.80
CA LEU A 256 26.39 40.74 1.51
C LEU A 256 26.71 41.54 2.79
N GLN A 257 25.97 41.32 3.88
CA GLN A 257 26.31 41.91 5.20
C GLN A 257 27.57 41.30 5.84
N ARG A 258 27.92 40.04 5.57
CA ARG A 258 29.21 39.43 5.98
C ARG A 258 30.36 40.02 5.16
N ILE A 259 30.23 40.07 3.84
CA ILE A 259 31.22 40.66 2.92
C ILE A 259 31.50 42.12 3.29
N ALA A 260 30.46 42.96 3.38
CA ALA A 260 30.59 44.36 3.78
C ALA A 260 31.07 44.59 5.22
N LYS A 261 31.14 43.54 6.06
CA LYS A 261 31.79 43.56 7.38
C LYS A 261 33.26 43.12 7.27
N LEU A 262 33.58 42.11 6.45
CA LEU A 262 34.95 41.69 6.16
C LEU A 262 35.74 42.81 5.48
N GLU A 263 35.19 43.47 4.47
CA GLU A 263 35.79 44.65 3.82
C GLU A 263 36.17 45.76 4.81
N ARG A 264 35.33 46.00 5.83
CA ARG A 264 35.61 47.00 6.88
C ARG A 264 36.74 46.55 7.80
N LEU A 265 36.74 45.28 8.22
CA LEU A 265 37.80 44.71 9.05
C LEU A 265 39.14 44.62 8.30
N GLU A 266 39.10 44.34 6.99
CA GLU A 266 40.28 44.36 6.13
C GLU A 266 40.79 45.80 5.92
N LYS A 267 39.90 46.77 5.70
CA LYS A 267 40.28 48.19 5.61
C LYS A 267 40.90 48.68 6.93
N GLU A 268 40.35 48.30 8.08
CA GLU A 268 40.95 48.57 9.40
C GLU A 268 42.29 47.84 9.61
N ARG A 269 42.42 46.59 9.16
CA ARG A 269 43.68 45.81 9.17
C ARG A 269 44.74 46.50 8.31
N ASN A 270 44.39 46.98 7.13
CA ASN A 270 45.29 47.65 6.21
C ASN A 270 45.69 49.05 6.72
N GLU A 271 44.76 49.84 7.26
CA GLU A 271 45.07 51.12 7.90
C GLU A 271 45.97 50.94 9.15
N GLN A 272 45.81 49.84 9.90
CA GLN A 272 46.73 49.47 10.99
C GLN A 272 48.09 48.99 10.48
N LEU A 273 48.17 48.28 9.36
CA LEU A 273 49.43 47.85 8.75
C LEU A 273 50.20 49.04 8.16
N GLU A 274 49.51 50.01 7.56
CA GLU A 274 50.09 51.27 7.08
C GLU A 274 50.65 52.10 8.25
N LYS A 275 49.89 52.27 9.33
CA LYS A 275 50.39 52.92 10.57
C LYS A 275 51.60 52.19 11.16
N LYS A 276 51.61 50.85 11.16
CA LYS A 276 52.77 50.04 11.58
C LYS A 276 53.97 50.20 10.65
N ARG A 277 53.76 50.32 9.34
CA ARG A 277 54.82 50.61 8.36
C ARG A 277 55.44 51.98 8.60
N VAL A 278 54.65 53.04 8.72
CA VAL A 278 55.15 54.40 8.98
C VAL A 278 55.97 54.44 10.27
N VAL A 279 55.48 53.82 11.36
CA VAL A 279 56.24 53.71 12.62
C VAL A 279 57.52 52.87 12.46
N ALA A 280 57.50 51.78 11.70
CA ALA A 280 58.68 50.95 11.46
C ALA A 280 59.73 51.65 10.57
N GLU A 281 59.31 52.41 9.56
CA GLU A 281 60.16 53.21 8.70
C GLU A 281 60.79 54.39 9.48
N GLU A 282 60.04 55.03 10.38
CA GLU A 282 60.57 56.02 11.33
C GLU A 282 61.56 55.39 12.33
N TYR A 283 61.26 54.20 12.88
CA TYR A 283 62.17 53.48 13.78
C TYR A 283 63.46 53.06 13.08
N ALA A 284 63.37 52.52 11.85
CA ALA A 284 64.53 52.13 11.04
C ALA A 284 65.42 53.34 10.70
N ARG A 285 64.81 54.51 10.45
CA ARG A 285 65.55 55.76 10.28
C ARG A 285 66.29 56.17 11.56
N ILE A 286 65.64 56.14 12.72
CA ILE A 286 66.25 56.47 14.01
C ILE A 286 67.39 55.48 14.36
N GLU A 287 67.19 54.18 14.10
CA GLU A 287 68.21 53.14 14.28
C GLU A 287 69.40 53.38 13.33
N SER A 288 69.16 53.75 12.07
CA SER A 288 70.21 54.11 11.10
C SER A 288 70.98 55.36 11.51
N GLU A 289 70.30 56.43 11.95
CA GLU A 289 70.94 57.66 12.44
C GLU A 289 71.76 57.37 13.73
N ARG A 290 71.30 56.45 14.60
CA ARG A 290 72.08 55.99 15.76
C ARG A 290 73.31 55.16 15.35
N LEU A 291 73.15 54.22 14.42
CA LEU A 291 74.24 53.37 13.94
C LEU A 291 75.30 54.18 13.17
N GLU A 292 74.92 55.23 12.44
CA GLU A 292 75.89 56.13 11.80
C GLU A 292 76.65 56.97 12.83
N ALA A 293 76.00 57.42 13.91
CA ALA A 293 76.66 58.10 15.02
C ALA A 293 77.59 57.16 15.81
N GLU A 294 77.16 55.92 16.04
CA GLU A 294 77.93 54.87 16.70
C GLU A 294 79.14 54.45 15.85
N ALA A 295 78.98 54.34 14.53
CA ALA A 295 80.07 54.09 13.58
C ALA A 295 81.11 55.22 13.58
N LYS A 296 80.68 56.50 13.57
CA LYS A 296 81.59 57.66 13.67
C LYS A 296 82.34 57.69 15.00
N LEU A 297 81.69 57.33 16.11
CA LEU A 297 82.33 57.20 17.42
C LEU A 297 83.35 56.04 17.43
N ALA A 298 82.97 54.89 16.88
CA ALA A 298 83.84 53.72 16.74
C ALA A 298 85.02 53.96 15.78
N GLU A 299 84.86 54.80 14.75
CA GLU A 299 85.94 55.24 13.87
C GLU A 299 86.91 56.18 14.60
N GLN A 300 86.42 57.17 15.35
CA GLN A 300 87.28 58.01 16.20
C GLN A 300 88.03 57.19 17.25
N GLN A 301 87.36 56.23 17.90
CA GLN A 301 88.00 55.29 18.82
C GLN A 301 89.00 54.38 18.10
N ARG A 302 88.73 53.92 16.86
CA ARG A 302 89.70 53.19 16.04
C ARG A 302 90.92 54.03 15.67
N LEU A 303 90.76 55.31 15.35
CA LEU A 303 91.87 56.19 15.03
C LEU A 303 92.75 56.46 16.27
N GLN A 304 92.14 56.74 17.43
CA GLN A 304 92.87 56.84 18.70
C GLN A 304 93.54 55.51 19.08
N ALA A 305 92.86 54.39 18.89
CA ALA A 305 93.42 53.06 19.12
C ALA A 305 94.52 52.73 18.10
N LEU A 306 94.50 53.25 16.87
CA LEU A 306 95.57 53.07 15.89
C LEU A 306 96.80 53.91 16.21
N GLU A 307 96.64 55.14 16.73
CA GLU A 307 97.77 55.92 17.25
C GLU A 307 98.37 55.26 18.51
N SER A 308 97.51 54.81 19.44
CA SER A 308 97.92 54.06 20.63
C SER A 308 98.63 52.75 20.24
N ASN A 309 98.06 51.96 19.33
CA ASN A 309 98.69 50.74 18.80
C ASN A 309 99.96 51.03 17.98
N ARG A 310 100.14 52.22 17.39
CA ARG A 310 101.42 52.55 16.73
C ARG A 310 102.53 52.78 17.76
N LEU A 311 102.21 53.50 18.85
CA LEU A 311 103.11 53.69 19.99
C LEU A 311 103.38 52.37 20.73
N GLU A 312 102.36 51.55 20.97
CA GLU A 312 102.52 50.25 21.60
C GLU A 312 103.23 49.24 20.68
N ALA A 313 102.98 49.21 19.37
CA ALA A 313 103.71 48.33 18.45
C ALA A 313 105.20 48.71 18.34
N GLU A 314 105.54 49.99 18.49
CA GLU A 314 106.92 50.46 18.56
C GLU A 314 107.60 49.99 19.88
N GLN A 315 106.89 50.02 21.01
CA GLN A 315 107.35 49.45 22.28
C GLN A 315 107.38 47.90 22.29
N GLN A 316 106.41 47.24 21.65
CA GLN A 316 106.31 45.79 21.56
C GLN A 316 107.35 45.22 20.61
N ARG A 317 107.74 45.92 19.53
CA ARG A 317 108.89 45.53 18.70
C ARG A 317 110.20 45.50 19.48
N LEU A 318 110.38 46.40 20.46
CA LEU A 318 111.53 46.35 21.37
C LEU A 318 111.46 45.14 22.30
N LYS A 319 110.28 44.79 22.82
CA LYS A 319 110.08 43.61 23.69
C LYS A 319 110.15 42.26 22.96
N GLN A 320 109.61 42.17 21.74
CA GLN A 320 109.59 40.92 20.97
C GLN A 320 111.02 40.43 20.64
N ILE A 321 111.97 41.34 20.43
CA ILE A 321 113.39 41.02 20.26
C ILE A 321 114.01 40.39 21.53
N GLU A 322 113.46 40.66 22.71
CA GLU A 322 113.86 40.02 23.97
C GLU A 322 113.10 38.70 24.19
N GLU A 323 111.79 38.67 23.93
CA GLU A 323 110.90 37.51 24.18
C GLU A 323 111.09 36.35 23.18
N GLU A 324 111.46 36.59 21.92
CA GLU A 324 111.79 35.52 20.96
C GLU A 324 112.99 34.67 21.43
N ARG A 325 113.89 35.24 22.25
CA ARG A 325 115.00 34.50 22.87
C ARG A 325 114.54 33.55 23.98
N LEU A 326 113.34 33.76 24.53
CA LEU A 326 112.74 32.97 25.62
C LEU A 326 111.72 31.95 25.09
N ALA A 327 110.99 32.28 24.02
CA ALA A 327 109.92 31.43 23.48
C ALA A 327 110.43 30.11 22.87
N ALA A 328 111.67 30.08 22.38
CA ALA A 328 112.31 28.88 21.84
C ALA A 328 112.45 27.73 22.86
N GLU A 329 112.50 28.05 24.17
CA GLU A 329 112.75 27.09 25.25
C GLU A 329 111.51 26.21 25.57
N LYS A 330 110.29 26.73 25.36
CA LYS A 330 109.04 26.08 25.82
C LYS A 330 108.40 25.13 24.82
N LYS A 331 108.84 25.10 23.56
CA LYS A 331 108.17 24.35 22.48
C LYS A 331 108.45 22.84 22.46
N ALA A 332 109.13 22.31 23.49
CA ALA A 332 109.65 20.94 23.53
C ALA A 332 108.79 19.92 24.34
N GLN A 333 107.69 20.33 24.98
CA GLN A 333 107.18 19.60 26.16
C GLN A 333 105.81 18.90 26.09
N CYS A 334 104.97 19.11 25.07
CA CYS A 334 103.53 18.73 25.14
C CYS A 334 103.01 17.77 24.05
N ILE A 335 103.86 16.95 23.44
CA ILE A 335 103.47 16.01 22.34
C ILE A 335 102.91 14.65 22.89
N GLU A 336 102.74 14.51 24.20
CA GLU A 336 102.61 13.20 24.86
C GLU A 336 101.17 12.74 25.22
N SER A 337 100.15 13.59 25.08
CA SER A 337 98.80 13.34 25.66
C SER A 337 97.78 12.60 24.78
N GLU A 338 98.07 12.37 23.50
CA GLU A 338 97.05 12.06 22.47
C GLU A 338 96.90 10.54 22.17
N ARG A 339 96.53 9.69 23.15
CA ARG A 339 96.65 8.22 22.94
C ARG A 339 95.68 7.22 23.61
N LEU A 340 94.55 7.63 24.21
CA LEU A 340 93.80 6.76 25.17
C LEU A 340 92.28 6.52 24.97
N ALA A 341 91.64 6.95 23.87
CA ALA A 341 90.17 7.04 23.83
C ALA A 341 89.36 5.93 23.10
N VAL A 342 89.99 4.93 22.47
CA VAL A 342 89.38 4.16 21.34
C VAL A 342 88.70 2.82 21.75
N GLU A 343 88.68 2.45 23.03
CA GLU A 343 88.50 1.03 23.45
C GLU A 343 87.12 0.68 24.10
N ARG A 344 85.97 1.08 23.53
CA ARG A 344 84.63 0.89 24.16
C ARG A 344 83.47 0.45 23.25
N GLU A 345 83.71 -0.43 22.29
CA GLU A 345 82.71 -0.80 21.26
C GLU A 345 81.79 -2.01 21.58
N LYS A 346 82.19 -2.99 22.41
CA LYS A 346 81.68 -4.38 22.29
C LYS A 346 81.07 -4.96 23.57
N PHE A 347 79.74 -5.07 23.66
CA PHE A 347 79.09 -5.95 24.66
C PHE A 347 77.68 -6.49 24.30
N GLU A 348 76.67 -5.65 24.06
CA GLU A 348 75.25 -6.04 24.29
C GLU A 348 74.48 -6.58 23.06
N ALA A 349 74.98 -7.68 22.46
CA ALA A 349 74.36 -8.30 21.26
C ALA A 349 74.02 -9.80 21.40
N GLU A 350 73.91 -10.32 22.64
CA GLU A 350 73.92 -11.78 22.90
C GLU A 350 72.62 -12.41 23.43
N GLU A 351 71.67 -11.66 24.04
CA GLU A 351 70.39 -12.23 24.53
C GLU A 351 69.36 -12.50 23.41
N ARG A 352 69.69 -13.50 22.59
CA ARG A 352 68.87 -13.98 21.47
C ARG A 352 67.76 -14.96 21.90
N ALA A 353 66.65 -14.90 21.16
CA ALA A 353 65.88 -16.04 20.65
C ALA A 353 65.92 -17.35 21.47
N ARG A 354 65.03 -17.49 22.47
CA ARG A 354 64.97 -18.68 23.33
C ARG A 354 63.57 -19.22 23.68
N VAL A 355 62.51 -18.79 22.98
CA VAL A 355 61.11 -19.02 23.41
C VAL A 355 60.21 -19.77 22.41
N GLU A 356 60.48 -19.73 21.10
CA GLU A 356 59.52 -20.13 20.03
C GLU A 356 59.31 -21.65 19.79
N ALA A 357 59.60 -22.53 20.75
CA ALA A 357 59.90 -23.95 20.46
C ALA A 357 58.96 -25.03 21.05
N SER A 358 57.80 -24.72 21.63
CA SER A 358 57.20 -25.60 22.67
C SER A 358 55.74 -26.10 22.53
N GLN A 359 54.93 -25.65 21.56
CA GLN A 359 53.47 -25.99 21.54
C GLN A 359 52.95 -26.36 20.14
N ARG A 360 52.92 -27.67 19.80
CA ARG A 360 52.49 -28.14 18.46
C ARG A 360 51.97 -29.58 18.38
N ASP A 361 51.55 -30.20 19.48
CA ASP A 361 51.47 -31.67 19.59
C ASP A 361 50.31 -32.17 20.50
N ASN A 362 49.03 -32.07 20.07
CA ASN A 362 47.88 -32.52 20.90
C ASN A 362 46.53 -32.80 20.18
N GLU A 363 46.51 -33.20 18.90
CA GLU A 363 45.30 -33.09 18.06
C GLU A 363 44.47 -34.39 17.86
N GLU A 364 45.06 -35.59 17.95
CA GLU A 364 44.50 -36.80 17.32
C GLU A 364 43.46 -37.64 18.09
N ARG A 365 43.06 -37.30 19.33
CA ARG A 365 42.54 -38.32 20.27
C ARG A 365 41.03 -38.47 20.49
N ILE A 366 40.17 -37.67 19.87
CA ILE A 366 38.71 -37.64 20.16
C ILE A 366 37.83 -38.14 18.99
N GLN A 367 38.38 -38.31 17.80
CA GLN A 367 37.65 -38.54 16.54
C GLN A 367 37.24 -40.01 16.24
N ARG A 368 37.17 -40.93 17.23
CA ARG A 368 37.08 -42.39 16.94
C ARG A 368 36.05 -43.24 17.71
N GLU A 369 35.17 -42.66 18.54
CA GLU A 369 34.39 -43.45 19.52
C GLU A 369 32.85 -43.31 19.45
N ARG A 370 32.25 -42.79 18.36
CA ARG A 370 30.78 -42.59 18.29
C ARG A 370 30.04 -43.08 17.04
N GLU A 371 30.72 -43.64 16.04
CA GLU A 371 30.07 -44.11 14.80
C GLU A 371 29.74 -45.62 14.80
N ALA A 372 30.04 -46.34 15.88
CA ALA A 372 30.00 -47.81 15.95
C ALA A 372 28.70 -48.42 16.50
N ALA A 373 27.77 -47.61 17.03
CA ALA A 373 26.48 -48.06 17.58
C ALA A 373 25.34 -47.79 16.57
N GLU A 374 24.99 -48.76 15.73
CA GLU A 374 23.89 -49.69 16.03
C GLU A 374 22.51 -49.01 15.80
N LYS A 375 21.91 -49.00 14.62
CA LYS A 375 21.96 -49.94 13.47
C LYS A 375 21.34 -51.33 13.71
N ALA A 376 20.63 -51.54 14.82
CA ALA A 376 19.86 -52.75 15.10
C ALA A 376 18.32 -52.57 15.07
N GLU A 377 17.80 -51.35 15.24
CA GLU A 377 16.37 -51.12 15.53
C GLU A 377 15.51 -50.83 14.29
N ARG A 378 15.50 -51.72 13.29
CA ARG A 378 14.71 -51.51 12.04
C ARG A 378 13.92 -52.70 11.48
N GLU A 379 13.83 -53.84 12.17
CA GLU A 379 13.42 -55.11 11.52
C GLU A 379 12.47 -56.03 12.34
N LYS A 380 11.52 -55.51 13.14
CA LYS A 380 10.64 -56.39 13.99
C LYS A 380 9.13 -56.13 14.04
N ILE A 381 8.57 -55.12 13.36
CA ILE A 381 7.11 -54.81 13.44
C ILE A 381 6.42 -54.70 12.07
N GLU A 382 6.76 -55.60 11.13
CA GLU A 382 6.06 -55.71 9.83
C GLU A 382 5.40 -57.10 9.61
N THR A 383 5.61 -58.06 10.53
CA THR A 383 5.34 -59.49 10.29
C THR A 383 4.22 -60.10 11.16
N LYS A 384 3.26 -59.29 11.64
CA LYS A 384 2.17 -59.77 12.51
C LYS A 384 0.75 -59.40 12.02
N ARG A 385 0.15 -60.38 11.34
CA ARG A 385 -1.32 -60.60 11.15
C ARG A 385 -2.03 -60.02 9.93
N ARG A 386 -1.39 -60.18 8.76
CA ARG A 386 -2.07 -60.56 7.51
C ARG A 386 -2.69 -61.98 7.66
N VAL A 387 -3.74 -62.14 8.46
CA VAL A 387 -4.33 -63.46 8.84
C VAL A 387 -5.86 -63.49 8.77
N GLU A 388 -6.57 -62.43 9.15
CA GLU A 388 -8.02 -62.50 9.41
C GLU A 388 -8.89 -62.19 8.17
N LEU A 389 -8.78 -63.06 7.17
CA LEU A 389 -9.69 -63.15 6.03
C LEU A 389 -10.01 -64.61 5.69
N ARG A 390 -11.02 -65.23 6.35
CA ARG A 390 -11.63 -66.50 5.86
C ARG A 390 -12.96 -67.00 6.44
N HIS A 391 -13.55 -66.42 7.48
CA HIS A 391 -14.85 -66.86 8.02
C HIS A 391 -15.76 -65.63 8.27
N ALA A 392 -17.06 -65.63 7.96
CA ALA A 392 -17.88 -66.67 7.30
C ALA A 392 -18.92 -66.06 6.35
N LYS A 393 -19.43 -66.86 5.40
CA LYS A 393 -20.52 -66.51 4.48
C LYS A 393 -21.44 -67.72 4.29
N ARG A 394 -22.55 -67.77 5.04
CA ARG A 394 -23.76 -68.61 4.90
C ARG A 394 -24.65 -68.41 6.13
N GLU A 395 -25.93 -68.77 5.98
CA GLU A 395 -27.03 -68.49 6.93
C GLU A 395 -27.38 -66.98 6.92
N GLU A 396 -28.64 -66.53 6.72
CA GLU A 396 -29.94 -67.22 6.75
C GLU A 396 -30.86 -66.92 5.53
N GLU A 397 -30.56 -67.44 4.33
CA GLU A 397 -31.56 -67.55 3.25
C GLU A 397 -32.53 -68.72 3.55
N ARG A 398 -33.34 -68.62 4.63
CA ARG A 398 -34.02 -69.81 5.19
C ARG A 398 -35.39 -69.60 5.83
N GLN A 399 -36.26 -68.81 5.21
CA GLN A 399 -37.72 -68.94 5.39
C GLN A 399 -38.50 -68.51 4.14
N ALA A 400 -39.28 -69.44 3.59
CA ALA A 400 -40.18 -69.20 2.47
C ALA A 400 -41.39 -70.16 2.51
N LEU A 401 -42.57 -69.61 2.24
CA LEU A 401 -43.77 -70.25 1.68
C LEU A 401 -44.43 -71.43 2.45
N GLY A 402 -45.51 -71.08 3.17
CA GLY A 402 -46.68 -71.92 3.49
C GLY A 402 -47.85 -70.97 3.86
N GLU A 403 -49.13 -71.27 3.65
CA GLU A 403 -49.78 -72.51 3.18
C GLU A 403 -50.95 -72.18 2.23
N ALA A 404 -51.02 -72.82 1.05
CA ALA A 404 -52.03 -72.52 0.02
C ALA A 404 -53.04 -73.68 -0.23
N ALA A 405 -53.40 -74.41 0.83
CA ALA A 405 -54.08 -75.71 0.72
C ALA A 405 -55.56 -75.76 1.18
N ARG A 406 -56.16 -74.63 1.56
CA ARG A 406 -57.53 -74.55 2.11
C ARG A 406 -58.64 -74.42 1.05
N LEU A 407 -58.30 -73.81 -0.10
CA LEU A 407 -59.18 -73.37 -1.20
C LEU A 407 -59.82 -74.50 -2.05
N LYS A 408 -60.33 -75.57 -1.43
CA LYS A 408 -60.99 -76.66 -2.19
C LYS A 408 -62.17 -77.37 -1.52
N ARG A 409 -62.67 -76.84 -0.40
CA ARG A 409 -63.99 -77.22 0.17
C ARG A 409 -65.06 -76.14 0.01
N GLU A 410 -64.66 -74.88 -0.09
CA GLU A 410 -65.59 -73.74 -0.15
C GLU A 410 -66.44 -73.70 -1.44
N ALA A 411 -65.97 -74.31 -2.54
CA ALA A 411 -66.54 -74.17 -3.88
C ALA A 411 -68.02 -74.60 -4.06
N SER A 412 -68.56 -75.46 -3.18
CA SER A 412 -69.96 -75.91 -3.24
C SER A 412 -70.89 -75.19 -2.26
N GLU A 413 -70.37 -74.57 -1.21
CA GLU A 413 -71.15 -73.69 -0.32
C GLU A 413 -71.30 -72.31 -0.98
N GLN A 414 -70.26 -71.87 -1.70
CA GLN A 414 -70.20 -70.62 -2.45
C GLN A 414 -71.37 -70.35 -3.40
N GLU A 415 -72.09 -71.34 -3.94
CA GLU A 415 -73.15 -71.07 -4.93
C GLU A 415 -74.50 -70.72 -4.29
N MET A 416 -74.84 -71.37 -3.17
CA MET A 416 -75.96 -70.94 -2.30
C MET A 416 -75.60 -69.67 -1.52
N GLN A 417 -74.33 -69.53 -1.12
CA GLN A 417 -73.83 -68.28 -0.57
C GLN A 417 -73.97 -67.15 -1.60
N ARG A 418 -73.47 -67.26 -2.85
CA ARG A 418 -73.55 -66.20 -3.88
C ARG A 418 -74.90 -65.49 -4.01
N GLN A 419 -76.03 -66.17 -3.84
CA GLN A 419 -77.35 -65.54 -3.92
C GLN A 419 -77.76 -64.84 -2.61
N HIS A 420 -77.41 -65.40 -1.45
CA HIS A 420 -77.59 -64.72 -0.16
C HIS A 420 -76.61 -63.56 0.00
N GLU A 421 -75.34 -63.80 -0.32
CA GLU A 421 -74.26 -62.83 -0.51
C GLU A 421 -74.67 -61.73 -1.49
N GLN A 422 -75.34 -61.97 -2.62
CA GLN A 422 -75.74 -60.88 -3.51
C GLN A 422 -76.73 -59.89 -2.85
N LEU A 423 -77.67 -60.38 -2.04
CA LEU A 423 -78.60 -59.52 -1.30
C LEU A 423 -77.93 -58.89 -0.08
N GLN A 424 -77.19 -59.67 0.71
CA GLN A 424 -76.37 -59.16 1.80
C GLN A 424 -75.30 -58.19 1.32
N LYS A 425 -74.81 -58.32 0.09
CA LYS A 425 -73.83 -57.43 -0.53
C LYS A 425 -74.49 -56.18 -1.08
N ILE A 426 -75.67 -56.21 -1.68
CA ILE A 426 -76.38 -54.96 -2.00
C ILE A 426 -76.68 -54.18 -0.71
N GLN A 427 -77.01 -54.88 0.39
CA GLN A 427 -77.23 -54.25 1.68
C GLN A 427 -75.92 -53.80 2.36
N HIS A 428 -74.85 -54.58 2.32
CA HIS A 428 -73.54 -54.24 2.86
C HIS A 428 -72.85 -53.17 2.01
N ASP A 429 -72.94 -53.18 0.69
CA ASP A 429 -72.45 -52.11 -0.20
C ASP A 429 -73.22 -50.81 0.10
N ALA A 430 -74.51 -50.88 0.47
CA ALA A 430 -75.29 -49.71 0.91
C ALA A 430 -74.88 -49.22 2.31
N GLU A 431 -74.82 -50.10 3.32
CA GLU A 431 -74.37 -49.79 4.69
C GLU A 431 -72.89 -49.35 4.71
N GLU A 432 -72.06 -49.89 3.80
CA GLU A 432 -70.69 -49.46 3.56
C GLU A 432 -70.66 -48.13 2.83
N SER A 433 -71.51 -47.86 1.83
CA SER A 433 -71.57 -46.52 1.22
C SER A 433 -71.97 -45.43 2.23
N VAL A 434 -72.87 -45.74 3.17
CA VAL A 434 -73.22 -44.86 4.29
C VAL A 434 -72.04 -44.72 5.26
N SER A 435 -71.32 -45.81 5.55
CA SER A 435 -70.11 -45.78 6.40
C SER A 435 -68.94 -45.05 5.74
N GLN A 436 -68.80 -45.15 4.41
CA GLN A 436 -67.85 -44.41 3.59
C GLN A 436 -68.21 -42.92 3.55
N LEU A 437 -69.49 -42.56 3.41
CA LEU A 437 -69.95 -41.18 3.50
C LEU A 437 -69.71 -40.58 4.89
N ALA A 438 -70.06 -41.30 5.96
CA ALA A 438 -69.78 -40.88 7.34
C ALA A 438 -68.27 -40.76 7.61
N LYS A 439 -67.45 -41.64 7.02
CA LYS A 439 -65.98 -41.54 7.05
C LYS A 439 -65.48 -40.33 6.25
N VAL A 440 -66.03 -40.05 5.07
CA VAL A 440 -65.69 -38.86 4.27
C VAL A 440 -66.10 -37.57 5.00
N GLU A 441 -67.20 -37.57 5.76
CA GLU A 441 -67.61 -36.44 6.59
C GLU A 441 -66.74 -36.30 7.85
N GLN A 442 -66.29 -37.42 8.45
CA GLN A 442 -65.28 -37.40 9.52
C GLN A 442 -63.92 -36.91 9.02
N ASP A 443 -63.45 -37.39 7.87
CA ASP A 443 -62.17 -37.02 7.27
C ASP A 443 -62.21 -35.58 6.72
N ARG A 444 -63.35 -35.13 6.20
CA ARG A 444 -63.62 -33.70 5.94
C ARG A 444 -63.53 -32.88 7.23
N SER A 445 -64.17 -33.33 8.31
CA SER A 445 -64.13 -32.64 9.61
C SER A 445 -62.71 -32.55 10.18
N ARG A 446 -61.89 -33.60 10.00
CA ARG A 446 -60.45 -33.62 10.30
C ARG A 446 -59.66 -32.64 9.42
N LEU A 447 -59.94 -32.57 8.13
CA LEU A 447 -59.33 -31.60 7.21
C LEU A 447 -59.73 -30.15 7.54
N GLU A 448 -60.98 -29.90 7.94
CA GLU A 448 -61.44 -28.58 8.41
C GLU A 448 -60.85 -28.20 9.77
N GLN A 449 -60.52 -29.16 10.63
CA GLN A 449 -59.72 -28.91 11.84
C GLN A 449 -58.25 -28.64 11.50
N SER A 450 -57.61 -29.51 10.72
CA SER A 450 -56.20 -29.37 10.33
C SER A 450 -55.94 -28.08 9.54
N ASN A 451 -56.87 -27.64 8.68
CA ASN A 451 -56.76 -26.34 8.03
C ASN A 451 -56.84 -25.15 9.01
N ARG A 452 -57.61 -25.25 10.11
CA ARG A 452 -57.65 -24.21 11.16
C ARG A 452 -56.37 -24.20 11.99
N GLU A 453 -55.82 -25.37 12.28
CA GLU A 453 -54.52 -25.53 12.96
C GLU A 453 -53.38 -24.98 12.09
N LEU A 454 -53.38 -25.28 10.79
CA LEU A 454 -52.43 -24.71 9.81
C LEU A 454 -52.62 -23.19 9.62
N GLN A 455 -53.85 -22.67 9.65
CA GLN A 455 -54.10 -21.23 9.62
C GLN A 455 -53.53 -20.53 10.86
N SER A 456 -53.80 -21.07 12.05
CA SER A 456 -53.24 -20.56 13.32
C SER A 456 -51.70 -20.63 13.33
N MET A 457 -51.12 -21.71 12.82
CA MET A 457 -49.66 -21.85 12.65
C MET A 457 -49.10 -20.81 11.66
N CYS A 458 -49.77 -20.56 10.54
CA CYS A 458 -49.40 -19.52 9.58
C CYS A 458 -49.53 -18.10 10.14
N GLU A 459 -50.46 -17.85 11.06
CA GLU A 459 -50.59 -16.56 11.76
C GLU A 459 -49.49 -16.40 12.83
N GLN A 460 -49.19 -17.46 13.59
CA GLN A 460 -48.07 -17.46 14.54
C GLN A 460 -46.73 -17.24 13.84
N LEU A 461 -46.45 -17.95 12.74
CA LEU A 461 -45.24 -17.78 11.94
C LEU A 461 -45.11 -16.36 11.35
N LYS A 462 -46.22 -15.68 11.03
CA LYS A 462 -46.19 -14.26 10.61
C LYS A 462 -45.82 -13.33 11.78
N LEU A 463 -46.37 -13.58 12.98
CA LEU A 463 -46.03 -12.79 14.17
C LEU A 463 -44.56 -12.94 14.55
N ASP A 464 -44.03 -14.16 14.49
CA ASP A 464 -42.63 -14.42 14.81
C ASP A 464 -41.67 -13.93 13.71
N LEU A 465 -42.08 -13.97 12.43
CA LEU A 465 -41.36 -13.31 11.34
C LEU A 465 -41.33 -11.78 11.50
N HIS A 466 -42.44 -11.16 11.95
CA HIS A 466 -42.47 -9.73 12.25
C HIS A 466 -41.54 -9.37 13.43
N ARG A 467 -41.58 -10.13 14.53
CA ARG A 467 -40.63 -9.97 15.65
C ARG A 467 -39.18 -10.11 15.22
N ALA A 468 -38.87 -11.08 14.35
CA ALA A 468 -37.53 -11.25 13.81
C ALA A 468 -37.11 -10.08 12.90
N ALA A 469 -38.04 -9.48 12.16
CA ALA A 469 -37.78 -8.28 11.37
C ALA A 469 -37.55 -7.03 12.26
N GLU A 470 -38.26 -6.93 13.38
CA GLU A 470 -38.07 -5.89 14.41
C GLU A 470 -36.67 -6.03 15.05
N THR A 471 -36.29 -7.22 15.57
CA THR A 471 -34.96 -7.42 16.18
C THR A 471 -33.81 -7.27 15.17
N ILE A 472 -33.98 -7.67 13.91
CA ILE A 472 -33.01 -7.39 12.84
C ILE A 472 -32.87 -5.87 12.58
N THR A 473 -33.93 -5.09 12.79
CA THR A 473 -33.88 -3.63 12.62
C THR A 473 -33.18 -2.97 13.81
N ASP A 474 -33.47 -3.40 15.04
CA ASP A 474 -32.80 -2.92 16.25
C ASP A 474 -31.29 -3.23 16.21
N LEU A 475 -30.92 -4.48 15.89
CA LEU A 475 -29.51 -4.88 15.75
C LEU A 475 -28.77 -4.10 14.66
N ARG A 476 -29.45 -3.70 13.57
CA ARG A 476 -28.86 -2.83 12.54
C ARG A 476 -28.62 -1.41 13.04
N MET A 477 -29.48 -0.89 13.92
CA MET A 477 -29.25 0.40 14.57
C MET A 477 -28.11 0.33 15.58
N GLU A 478 -28.01 -0.74 16.37
CA GLU A 478 -26.88 -0.96 17.30
C GLU A 478 -25.55 -1.09 16.55
N VAL A 479 -25.50 -1.86 15.46
CA VAL A 479 -24.29 -1.98 14.61
C VAL A 479 -23.91 -0.64 13.99
N ALA A 480 -24.85 0.10 13.41
CA ALA A 480 -24.57 1.43 12.83
C ALA A 480 -24.04 2.42 13.89
N GLN A 481 -24.57 2.37 15.12
CA GLN A 481 -24.07 3.21 16.21
C GLN A 481 -22.67 2.78 16.67
N GLN A 482 -22.38 1.47 16.72
CA GLN A 482 -21.02 0.96 16.99
C GLN A 482 -20.02 1.38 15.89
N GLU A 483 -20.43 1.37 14.62
CA GLU A 483 -19.59 1.86 13.51
C GLU A 483 -19.28 3.37 13.64
N GLU A 484 -20.24 4.20 14.08
CA GLU A 484 -19.99 5.61 14.36
C GLU A 484 -19.08 5.83 15.59
N ASP A 485 -19.29 5.10 16.69
CA ASP A 485 -18.44 5.18 17.89
C ASP A 485 -16.99 4.69 17.60
N GLU A 486 -16.82 3.60 16.86
CA GLU A 486 -15.49 3.15 16.42
C GLU A 486 -14.84 4.15 15.45
N LYS A 487 -15.61 4.76 14.55
CA LYS A 487 -15.09 5.78 13.62
C LYS A 487 -14.61 7.02 14.37
N LEU A 488 -15.38 7.49 15.35
CA LEU A 488 -14.99 8.59 16.24
C LEU A 488 -13.72 8.23 17.03
N ARG A 489 -13.61 6.99 17.50
CA ARG A 489 -12.40 6.49 18.17
C ARG A 489 -11.19 6.46 17.22
N ARG A 490 -11.34 5.94 16.01
CA ARG A 490 -10.27 5.93 14.98
C ARG A 490 -9.82 7.34 14.63
N GLU A 491 -10.73 8.31 14.59
CA GLU A 491 -10.39 9.72 14.38
C GLU A 491 -9.61 10.32 15.56
N GLN A 492 -9.96 9.98 16.80
CA GLN A 492 -9.20 10.41 17.99
C GLN A 492 -7.81 9.76 18.07
N GLU A 493 -7.69 8.48 17.71
CA GLU A 493 -6.41 7.77 17.65
C GLU A 493 -5.52 8.33 16.52
N ALA A 494 -6.10 8.66 15.34
CA ALA A 494 -5.38 9.32 14.25
C ALA A 494 -4.86 10.72 14.64
N ARG A 495 -5.70 11.57 15.23
CA ARG A 495 -5.28 12.90 15.72
C ARG A 495 -4.16 12.84 16.74
N ARG A 496 -4.12 11.80 17.59
CA ARG A 496 -3.01 11.56 18.52
C ARG A 496 -1.73 11.16 17.80
N VAL A 497 -1.80 10.36 16.73
CA VAL A 497 -0.64 10.05 15.89
C VAL A 497 -0.15 11.33 15.20
N ASP A 498 -1.04 12.17 14.66
CA ASP A 498 -0.65 13.46 14.06
C ASP A 498 0.08 14.38 15.07
N GLU A 499 -0.38 14.43 16.32
CA GLU A 499 0.26 15.19 17.42
C GLU A 499 1.61 14.58 17.83
N GLU A 500 1.71 13.26 17.95
CA GLU A 500 2.94 12.54 18.34
C GLU A 500 4.00 12.57 17.22
N GLU A 501 3.60 12.45 15.95
CA GLU A 501 4.48 12.67 14.79
C GLU A 501 4.93 14.12 14.69
N SER A 502 4.04 15.10 14.87
CA SER A 502 4.41 16.52 14.88
C SER A 502 5.44 16.85 15.96
N ALA A 503 5.30 16.25 17.15
CA ALA A 503 6.27 16.38 18.23
C ALA A 503 7.61 15.70 17.90
N LEU A 504 7.58 14.50 17.31
CA LEU A 504 8.78 13.76 16.90
C LEU A 504 9.55 14.50 15.80
N VAL A 505 8.86 14.95 14.74
CA VAL A 505 9.44 15.74 13.64
C VAL A 505 10.02 17.07 14.17
N GLY A 506 9.33 17.74 15.10
CA GLY A 506 9.86 18.93 15.76
C GLY A 506 11.15 18.65 16.55
N SER A 507 11.23 17.51 17.25
CA SER A 507 12.42 17.10 17.99
C SER A 507 13.59 16.75 17.06
N VAL A 508 13.34 15.93 16.03
CA VAL A 508 14.34 15.53 15.02
C VAL A 508 14.88 16.76 14.27
N LYS A 509 14.00 17.70 13.90
CA LYS A 509 14.41 18.97 13.28
C LYS A 509 15.32 19.78 14.21
N SER A 510 14.96 19.91 15.49
CA SER A 510 15.81 20.62 16.48
C SER A 510 17.15 19.93 16.74
N GLU A 511 17.24 18.61 16.58
CA GLU A 511 18.50 17.85 16.67
C GLU A 511 19.36 18.05 15.41
N MET A 512 18.76 17.97 14.22
CA MET A 512 19.43 18.24 12.94
C MET A 512 19.94 19.69 12.86
N GLU A 513 19.17 20.67 13.34
CA GLU A 513 19.59 22.07 13.44
C GLU A 513 20.83 22.24 14.34
N LYS A 514 20.93 21.48 15.45
CA LYS A 514 22.13 21.47 16.32
C LYS A 514 23.32 20.81 15.63
N GLN A 515 23.13 19.70 14.93
CA GLN A 515 24.19 19.04 14.18
C GLN A 515 24.72 19.93 13.04
N MET A 516 23.83 20.60 12.31
CA MET A 516 24.21 21.58 11.28
C MET A 516 24.91 22.82 11.87
N ALA A 517 24.51 23.27 13.07
CA ALA A 517 25.23 24.34 13.78
C ALA A 517 26.64 23.91 14.22
N GLN A 518 26.80 22.70 14.77
CA GLN A 518 28.10 22.13 15.14
C GLN A 518 29.01 21.91 13.94
N LEU A 519 28.47 21.44 12.81
CA LEU A 519 29.22 21.28 11.57
C LEU A 519 29.71 22.64 11.02
N ARG A 520 28.84 23.66 11.03
CA ARG A 520 29.19 25.04 10.66
C ARG A 520 30.26 25.64 11.59
N GLU A 521 30.17 25.40 12.89
CA GLU A 521 31.17 25.86 13.87
C GLU A 521 32.53 25.16 13.64
N SER A 522 32.52 23.84 13.39
CA SER A 522 33.72 23.06 13.04
C SER A 522 34.38 23.53 11.73
N MET A 523 33.60 23.74 10.66
CA MET A 523 34.09 24.28 9.39
C MET A 523 34.65 25.70 9.55
N THR A 524 33.99 26.56 10.35
CA THR A 524 34.49 27.91 10.65
C THR A 524 35.83 27.85 11.40
N ALA A 525 36.00 26.92 12.34
CA ALA A 525 37.26 26.72 13.05
C ALA A 525 38.38 26.20 12.12
N GLN A 526 38.06 25.33 11.15
CA GLN A 526 39.02 24.89 10.13
C GLN A 526 39.45 26.03 9.21
N ILE A 527 38.51 26.85 8.73
CA ILE A 527 38.81 28.05 7.91
C ILE A 527 39.77 28.98 8.66
N VAL A 528 39.51 29.27 9.95
CA VAL A 528 40.39 30.12 10.77
C VAL A 528 41.78 29.52 11.00
N SER A 529 41.93 28.19 10.98
CA SER A 529 43.26 27.54 11.01
C SER A 529 44.01 27.74 9.69
N LEU A 530 43.33 27.48 8.56
CA LEU A 530 43.90 27.62 7.22
C LEU A 530 44.25 29.08 6.90
N GLU A 531 43.40 30.04 7.28
CA GLU A 531 43.69 31.48 7.20
C GLU A 531 44.97 31.85 7.96
N LYS A 532 45.16 31.29 9.16
CA LYS A 532 46.35 31.53 10.00
C LYS A 532 47.61 30.90 9.41
N GLU A 533 47.52 29.67 8.90
CA GLU A 533 48.62 28.96 8.23
C GLU A 533 49.04 29.71 6.96
N LEU A 534 48.09 30.16 6.16
CA LEU A 534 48.33 30.96 4.94
C LEU A 534 48.89 32.37 5.27
N ASP A 535 48.44 33.01 6.36
CA ASP A 535 49.08 34.22 6.88
C ASP A 535 50.47 33.96 7.49
N GLU A 536 50.87 32.71 7.79
CA GLU A 536 52.22 32.33 8.21
C GLU A 536 53.14 32.02 7.00
N GLU A 537 52.64 31.30 5.99
CA GLU A 537 53.35 31.13 4.71
C GLU A 537 53.63 32.47 4.01
N ARG A 538 52.65 33.40 4.01
CA ARG A 538 52.84 34.77 3.50
C ARG A 538 53.99 35.50 4.21
N LYS A 539 54.20 35.29 5.52
CA LYS A 539 55.34 35.88 6.25
C LYS A 539 56.66 35.24 5.80
N LEU A 540 56.71 33.92 5.72
CA LEU A 540 57.91 33.18 5.28
C LEU A 540 58.31 33.55 3.84
N SER A 541 57.34 33.69 2.94
CA SER A 541 57.56 34.15 1.56
C SER A 541 58.11 35.59 1.52
N ILE A 542 57.57 36.51 2.33
CA ILE A 542 58.09 37.88 2.48
C ILE A 542 59.52 37.90 3.07
N GLU A 543 59.87 36.96 3.96
CA GLU A 543 61.22 36.84 4.51
C GLU A 543 62.21 36.26 3.50
N GLN A 544 61.82 35.22 2.74
CA GLN A 544 62.58 34.71 1.60
C GLN A 544 62.79 35.77 0.52
N GLN A 545 61.77 36.58 0.20
CA GLN A 545 61.89 37.68 -0.76
C GLN A 545 62.91 38.74 -0.30
N LYS A 546 62.93 39.08 0.99
CA LYS A 546 63.94 39.99 1.58
C LYS A 546 65.35 39.40 1.56
N GLU A 547 65.49 38.09 1.77
CA GLU A 547 66.79 37.40 1.71
C GLU A 547 67.32 37.30 0.27
N LEU A 548 66.44 37.06 -0.71
CA LEU A 548 66.75 37.15 -2.13
C LEU A 548 67.13 38.58 -2.55
N GLN A 549 66.41 39.60 -2.08
CA GLN A 549 66.79 41.01 -2.29
C GLN A 549 68.18 41.32 -1.73
N ARG A 550 68.47 40.94 -0.47
CA ARG A 550 69.80 41.11 0.14
C ARG A 550 70.90 40.39 -0.63
N SER A 551 70.64 39.17 -1.11
CA SER A 551 71.58 38.40 -1.94
C SER A 551 71.84 39.09 -3.30
N LEU A 552 70.82 39.71 -3.89
CA LEU A 552 70.92 40.47 -5.13
C LEU A 552 71.68 41.80 -4.92
N GLU A 553 71.44 42.51 -3.82
CA GLU A 553 72.22 43.68 -3.40
C GLU A 553 73.70 43.32 -3.20
N GLU A 554 74.01 42.23 -2.49
CA GLU A 554 75.37 41.72 -2.35
C GLU A 554 76.01 41.37 -3.70
N ALA A 555 75.27 40.74 -4.61
CA ALA A 555 75.74 40.44 -5.96
C ALA A 555 76.05 41.72 -6.74
N THR A 556 75.19 42.74 -6.68
CA THR A 556 75.39 44.05 -7.34
C THR A 556 76.59 44.81 -6.78
N VAL A 557 76.84 44.75 -5.46
CA VAL A 557 78.05 45.32 -4.83
C VAL A 557 79.31 44.61 -5.31
N ARG A 558 79.29 43.27 -5.44
CA ARG A 558 80.42 42.50 -6.00
C ARG A 558 80.65 42.83 -7.49
N LEU A 559 79.59 42.99 -8.26
CA LEU A 559 79.64 43.31 -9.69
C LEU A 559 80.27 44.70 -9.92
N SER A 560 79.74 45.73 -9.28
CA SER A 560 80.26 47.10 -9.37
C SER A 560 81.71 47.24 -8.84
N SER A 561 82.09 46.46 -7.82
CA SER A 561 83.50 46.34 -7.41
C SER A 561 84.37 45.80 -8.55
N SER A 562 83.94 44.72 -9.22
CA SER A 562 84.67 44.13 -10.35
C SER A 562 84.75 45.05 -11.59
N GLU A 563 83.73 45.87 -11.84
CA GLU A 563 83.72 46.89 -12.88
C GLU A 563 84.71 48.02 -12.57
N SER A 564 84.82 48.42 -11.29
CA SER A 564 85.83 49.39 -10.84
C SER A 564 87.27 48.87 -11.04
N GLU A 565 87.50 47.57 -10.79
CA GLU A 565 88.79 46.93 -11.07
C GLU A 565 89.05 46.83 -12.59
N MET A 566 88.04 46.49 -13.39
CA MET A 566 88.18 46.36 -14.84
C MET A 566 88.46 47.72 -15.50
N THR A 567 87.79 48.79 -15.08
CA THR A 567 88.03 50.16 -15.56
C THR A 567 89.41 50.70 -15.11
N ALA A 568 89.86 50.35 -13.91
CA ALA A 568 91.24 50.60 -13.47
C ALA A 568 92.29 49.83 -14.30
N ILE A 569 91.97 48.62 -14.79
CA ILE A 569 92.82 47.87 -15.73
C ILE A 569 92.81 48.48 -17.14
N LEU A 570 91.65 48.97 -17.62
CA LEU A 570 91.49 49.57 -18.94
C LEU A 570 92.26 50.89 -19.07
N SER A 571 92.09 51.83 -18.14
CA SER A 571 92.86 53.10 -18.12
C SER A 571 94.38 52.85 -18.07
N LYS A 572 94.81 51.79 -17.36
CA LYS A 572 96.20 51.32 -17.28
C LYS A 572 96.71 50.64 -18.56
N LYS A 573 95.82 50.24 -19.48
CA LYS A 573 96.14 49.83 -20.87
C LYS A 573 96.15 51.03 -21.82
N GLU A 574 95.19 51.94 -21.74
CA GLU A 574 95.18 53.18 -22.54
C GLU A 574 96.45 54.00 -22.35
N ALA A 575 96.91 54.16 -21.10
CA ALA A 575 98.16 54.84 -20.77
C ALA A 575 99.41 54.18 -21.37
N LYS A 576 99.34 52.90 -21.78
CA LYS A 576 100.39 52.22 -22.54
C LYS A 576 100.25 52.47 -24.05
N PHE A 577 99.06 52.31 -24.61
CA PHE A 577 98.80 52.57 -26.04
C PHE A 577 99.12 54.03 -26.43
N LYS A 578 98.79 55.00 -25.57
CA LYS A 578 99.08 56.43 -25.84
C LYS A 578 100.58 56.74 -25.95
N LYS A 579 101.44 55.97 -25.26
CA LYS A 579 102.91 56.04 -25.43
C LYS A 579 103.40 55.32 -26.70
N GLN A 580 102.68 54.31 -27.17
CA GLN A 580 103.01 53.57 -28.38
C GLN A 580 102.64 54.37 -29.64
N LEU A 581 101.54 55.12 -29.60
CA LEU A 581 101.11 56.02 -30.69
C LEU A 581 102.11 57.16 -30.95
N GLN A 582 102.62 57.79 -29.89
CA GLN A 582 103.64 58.85 -29.98
C GLN A 582 104.98 58.37 -30.59
N ALA A 583 105.21 57.05 -30.67
CA ALA A 583 106.37 56.50 -31.37
C ALA A 583 106.15 56.39 -32.89
N SER A 584 104.91 56.19 -33.37
CA SER A 584 104.61 56.11 -34.81
C SER A 584 104.49 57.48 -35.49
N GLU A 585 103.96 58.49 -34.80
CA GLU A 585 103.90 59.88 -35.31
C GLU A 585 105.31 60.43 -35.66
N LYS A 586 106.31 59.98 -34.91
CA LYS A 586 107.73 60.32 -35.09
C LYS A 586 108.40 59.59 -36.26
N ALA A 587 107.73 58.61 -36.87
CA ALA A 587 108.12 57.98 -38.12
C ALA A 587 107.42 58.65 -39.32
N ALA A 588 106.11 58.96 -39.20
CA ALA A 588 105.33 59.62 -40.26
C ALA A 588 105.91 60.99 -40.66
N SER A 589 106.36 61.78 -39.68
CA SER A 589 107.03 63.07 -39.88
C SER A 589 108.35 63.00 -40.69
N LYS A 590 108.92 61.80 -40.89
CA LYS A 590 110.09 61.58 -41.75
C LYS A 590 109.73 61.27 -43.22
N ALA A 591 108.48 60.92 -43.51
CA ALA A 591 108.03 60.63 -44.88
C ALA A 591 107.68 61.91 -45.66
N VAL A 592 107.08 62.90 -44.99
CA VAL A 592 106.66 64.18 -45.61
C VAL A 592 107.85 64.91 -46.25
N ALA A 593 109.00 64.95 -45.56
CA ALA A 593 110.21 65.63 -46.03
C ALA A 593 110.89 65.00 -47.27
N MET A 594 110.32 63.96 -47.88
CA MET A 594 110.74 63.44 -49.20
C MET A 594 109.76 63.81 -50.34
N LEU A 595 108.61 64.42 -50.03
CA LEU A 595 107.67 64.94 -51.05
C LEU A 595 108.07 66.34 -51.50
N ASP A 596 108.50 67.20 -50.58
CA ASP A 596 108.97 68.57 -50.87
C ASP A 596 110.13 68.60 -51.89
N GLN A 597 110.87 67.49 -52.05
CA GLN A 597 111.96 67.37 -53.03
C GLN A 597 111.47 67.19 -54.49
N LYS A 598 110.17 66.96 -54.73
CA LYS A 598 109.63 66.70 -56.08
C LYS A 598 108.99 67.89 -56.79
N ASP A 599 108.52 68.90 -56.07
CA ASP A 599 107.90 70.08 -56.70
C ASP A 599 108.93 71.00 -57.40
N GLU A 600 110.20 70.98 -56.97
CA GLU A 600 111.30 71.75 -57.57
C GLU A 600 111.63 71.31 -59.01
N GLU A 601 111.33 70.05 -59.38
CA GLU A 601 111.52 69.54 -60.75
C GLU A 601 110.45 70.06 -61.71
N VAL A 602 109.24 70.36 -61.22
CA VAL A 602 108.11 70.83 -62.04
C VAL A 602 108.35 72.26 -62.54
N HIS A 603 109.01 73.11 -61.74
CA HIS A 603 109.20 74.53 -62.08
C HIS A 603 110.17 74.74 -63.25
N GLN A 604 111.10 73.82 -63.50
CA GLN A 604 112.12 73.95 -64.55
C GLN A 604 111.57 73.73 -65.96
N LEU A 605 110.49 72.95 -66.11
CA LEU A 605 109.90 72.61 -67.41
C LEU A 605 109.06 73.75 -68.01
N GLN A 606 108.61 74.71 -67.20
CA GLN A 606 107.79 75.83 -67.67
C GLN A 606 108.58 76.88 -68.48
N THR A 607 109.89 77.00 -68.23
CA THR A 607 110.75 78.01 -68.88
C THR A 607 111.04 77.69 -70.35
N VAL A 608 111.18 76.40 -70.71
CA VAL A 608 111.58 75.95 -72.06
C VAL A 608 110.48 76.21 -73.11
N ILE A 609 109.22 76.26 -72.68
CA ILE A 609 108.05 76.43 -73.56
C ILE A 609 107.95 77.85 -74.15
N ALA A 610 108.68 78.82 -73.58
CA ALA A 610 108.69 80.21 -74.06
C ALA A 610 109.44 80.37 -75.40
N ASP A 611 110.65 79.82 -75.52
CA ASP A 611 111.56 80.11 -76.64
C ASP A 611 111.18 79.39 -77.94
N MET A 612 110.55 78.20 -77.87
CA MET A 612 110.16 77.42 -79.06
C MET A 612 109.14 78.14 -79.96
N ARG A 613 108.47 79.20 -79.48
CA ARG A 613 107.50 79.97 -80.28
C ARG A 613 108.14 80.96 -81.26
N ALA A 614 109.44 81.21 -81.17
CA ALA A 614 110.15 82.13 -82.06
C ALA A 614 110.68 81.48 -83.35
N THR A 615 111.05 80.19 -83.31
CA THR A 615 111.71 79.48 -84.41
C THR A 615 110.75 78.94 -85.47
N MET A 616 109.54 78.55 -85.08
CA MET A 616 108.47 77.99 -85.96
C MET A 616 108.14 78.84 -87.20
N LYS A 617 108.56 80.11 -87.24
CA LYS A 617 108.30 81.03 -88.35
C LYS A 617 109.27 80.87 -89.55
N LYS A 618 110.29 80.01 -89.44
CA LYS A 618 111.25 79.70 -90.53
C LYS A 618 110.87 78.44 -91.33
N ASN A 619 110.36 77.42 -90.65
CA ASN A 619 110.18 76.07 -91.21
C ASN A 619 109.16 75.99 -92.38
N LYS A 620 108.33 77.03 -92.57
CA LYS A 620 107.34 77.11 -93.65
C LYS A 620 107.93 77.16 -95.09
N GLN A 621 109.24 77.27 -95.26
CA GLN A 621 109.89 77.13 -96.57
C GLN A 621 110.61 75.78 -96.77
N GLU A 622 110.65 74.94 -95.74
CA GLU A 622 111.10 73.54 -95.82
C GLU A 622 109.87 72.59 -95.97
N GLU A 623 108.66 73.16 -95.97
CA GLU A 623 107.35 72.51 -96.09
C GLU A 623 107.00 72.21 -97.57
N GLU A 624 107.33 73.11 -98.50
CA GLU A 624 107.00 73.01 -99.94
C GLU A 624 107.92 72.04 -100.71
N GLU A 625 109.15 71.80 -100.24
CA GLU A 625 110.06 70.79 -100.81
C GLU A 625 109.76 69.36 -100.27
N ALA A 626 108.97 69.25 -99.19
CA ALA A 626 108.56 67.97 -98.61
C ALA A 626 107.28 67.39 -99.24
N GLU A 627 106.50 68.18 -100.00
CA GLU A 627 105.32 67.66 -100.72
C GLU A 627 105.68 66.65 -101.82
N GLU A 628 106.85 66.78 -102.48
CA GLU A 628 107.29 65.80 -103.49
C GLU A 628 107.79 64.47 -102.89
N GLU A 629 108.29 64.44 -101.64
CA GLU A 629 108.52 63.19 -100.88
C GLU A 629 107.21 62.59 -100.31
N MET A 630 106.16 63.41 -100.16
CA MET A 630 104.88 62.98 -99.57
C MET A 630 104.12 62.02 -100.49
N ASP A 631 104.17 62.20 -101.80
CA ASP A 631 103.48 61.33 -102.78
C ASP A 631 104.07 59.90 -102.82
N GLU A 632 105.39 59.73 -102.64
CA GLU A 632 105.99 58.38 -102.51
C GLU A 632 105.64 57.75 -101.15
N LEU A 633 105.68 58.53 -100.05
CA LEU A 633 105.24 58.10 -98.73
C LEU A 633 103.73 57.78 -98.65
N HIS A 634 102.90 58.39 -99.50
CA HIS A 634 101.48 58.06 -99.59
C HIS A 634 101.24 56.63 -100.09
N HIS A 635 102.12 56.09 -100.94
CA HIS A 635 101.98 54.71 -101.43
C HIS A 635 102.32 53.67 -100.35
N GLU A 636 103.37 53.90 -99.54
CA GLU A 636 103.66 53.04 -98.39
C GLU A 636 102.60 53.18 -97.27
N ASN A 637 102.04 54.38 -97.07
CA ASN A 637 100.94 54.57 -96.11
C ASN A 637 99.67 53.79 -96.51
N GLU A 638 99.36 53.64 -97.81
CA GLU A 638 98.20 52.86 -98.26
C GLU A 638 98.37 51.35 -97.95
N GLU A 639 99.57 50.78 -98.10
CA GLU A 639 99.84 49.40 -97.64
C GLU A 639 99.78 49.27 -96.11
N LEU A 640 100.30 50.25 -95.36
CA LEU A 640 100.22 50.27 -93.90
C LEU A 640 98.77 50.45 -93.41
N HIS A 641 97.93 51.21 -94.11
CA HIS A 641 96.51 51.33 -93.82
C HIS A 641 95.77 49.99 -94.01
N GLN A 642 96.06 49.23 -95.05
CA GLN A 642 95.49 47.89 -95.26
C GLN A 642 95.92 46.88 -94.17
N GLN A 643 97.13 47.05 -93.59
CA GLN A 643 97.58 46.26 -92.44
C GLN A 643 96.89 46.70 -91.13
N LEU A 644 96.73 48.01 -90.93
CA LEU A 644 96.01 48.58 -89.79
C LEU A 644 94.51 48.22 -89.82
N GLU A 645 93.85 48.18 -90.98
CA GLU A 645 92.44 47.78 -91.09
C GLU A 645 92.25 46.30 -90.68
N LYS A 646 93.14 45.40 -91.09
CA LYS A 646 93.14 44.00 -90.62
C LYS A 646 93.29 43.92 -89.09
N LEU A 647 94.28 44.62 -88.54
CA LEU A 647 94.52 44.62 -87.08
C LEU A 647 93.35 45.28 -86.31
N GLN A 648 92.71 46.32 -86.85
CA GLN A 648 91.49 46.89 -86.27
C GLN A 648 90.33 45.89 -86.32
N LYS A 649 90.17 45.14 -87.41
CA LYS A 649 89.12 44.13 -87.55
C LYS A 649 89.30 42.98 -86.56
N GLU A 650 90.52 42.46 -86.42
CA GLU A 650 90.88 41.46 -85.40
C GLU A 650 90.69 41.99 -83.97
N ASN A 651 91.08 43.25 -83.69
CA ASN A 651 90.87 43.89 -82.39
C ASN A 651 89.37 44.08 -82.08
N ASN A 652 88.56 44.43 -83.07
CA ASN A 652 87.10 44.55 -82.93
C ASN A 652 86.43 43.18 -82.73
N GLU A 653 86.89 42.12 -83.40
CA GLU A 653 86.45 40.75 -83.11
C GLU A 653 86.82 40.29 -81.70
N MET A 654 88.01 40.64 -81.21
CA MET A 654 88.44 40.34 -79.84
C MET A 654 87.64 41.12 -78.80
N LYS A 655 87.30 42.39 -79.08
CA LYS A 655 86.36 43.18 -78.25
C LYS A 655 84.96 42.56 -78.23
N ALA A 656 84.43 42.13 -79.38
CA ALA A 656 83.13 41.46 -79.46
C ALA A 656 83.10 40.16 -78.64
N LYS A 657 84.19 39.38 -78.67
CA LYS A 657 84.36 38.17 -77.84
C LYS A 657 84.41 38.53 -76.34
N LEU A 658 85.12 39.59 -75.97
CA LEU A 658 85.18 40.09 -74.59
C LEU A 658 83.82 40.59 -74.08
N THR A 659 83.02 41.29 -74.91
CA THR A 659 81.65 41.68 -74.52
C THR A 659 80.75 40.47 -74.35
N THR A 660 80.79 39.48 -75.24
CA THR A 660 79.99 38.24 -75.03
C THR A 660 80.39 37.48 -73.78
N MET A 661 81.68 37.48 -73.40
CA MET A 661 82.13 36.88 -72.14
C MET A 661 81.72 37.70 -70.90
N ALA A 662 81.54 39.01 -71.03
CA ALA A 662 80.95 39.84 -69.97
C ALA A 662 79.46 39.53 -69.82
N ASP A 663 78.70 39.53 -70.92
CA ASP A 663 77.27 39.18 -70.94
C ASP A 663 77.03 37.78 -70.34
N ASP A 664 77.87 36.80 -70.66
CA ASP A 664 77.80 35.44 -70.11
C ASP A 664 78.20 35.39 -68.63
N SER A 665 79.14 36.24 -68.18
CA SER A 665 79.48 36.37 -66.75
C SER A 665 78.33 36.99 -65.95
N GLU A 666 77.57 37.94 -66.51
CA GLU A 666 76.37 38.50 -65.88
C GLU A 666 75.25 37.47 -65.78
N LYS A 667 75.02 36.67 -66.83
CA LYS A 667 74.08 35.53 -66.80
C LYS A 667 74.45 34.50 -65.73
N VAL A 668 75.74 34.16 -65.59
CA VAL A 668 76.23 33.26 -64.53
C VAL A 668 76.04 33.88 -63.14
N GLY A 669 76.17 35.21 -63.01
CA GLY A 669 75.83 35.93 -61.78
C GLY A 669 74.34 35.83 -61.42
N GLY A 670 73.45 36.08 -62.39
CA GLY A 670 71.99 35.97 -62.23
C GLY A 670 71.56 34.56 -61.85
N LEU A 671 71.98 33.54 -62.62
CA LEU A 671 71.68 32.13 -62.35
C LEU A 671 72.20 31.66 -60.97
N LYS A 672 73.33 32.19 -60.49
CA LYS A 672 73.83 31.89 -59.15
C LYS A 672 72.94 32.49 -58.05
N MET A 673 72.43 33.71 -58.26
CA MET A 673 71.52 34.37 -57.30
C MET A 673 70.15 33.69 -57.30
N GLU A 674 69.63 33.30 -58.46
CA GLU A 674 68.40 32.50 -58.61
C GLU A 674 68.54 31.14 -57.91
N LEU A 675 69.65 30.43 -58.11
CA LEU A 675 69.91 29.15 -57.45
C LEU A 675 70.00 29.32 -55.91
N GLN A 676 70.65 30.38 -55.42
CA GLN A 676 70.67 30.67 -53.97
C GLN A 676 69.27 30.95 -53.42
N LEU A 677 68.45 31.74 -54.12
CA LEU A 677 67.07 32.03 -53.71
C LEU A 677 66.22 30.75 -53.66
N LEU A 678 66.35 29.87 -54.65
CA LEU A 678 65.67 28.56 -54.68
C LEU A 678 66.17 27.62 -53.55
N GLU A 679 67.45 27.66 -53.20
CA GLU A 679 67.97 26.92 -52.03
C GLU A 679 67.40 27.47 -50.71
N GLU A 680 67.28 28.79 -50.56
CA GLU A 680 66.69 29.45 -49.40
C GLU A 680 65.15 29.25 -49.30
N GLU A 681 64.44 29.21 -50.42
CA GLU A 681 63.01 28.90 -50.48
C GLU A 681 62.75 27.44 -50.12
N ARG A 682 63.50 26.50 -50.71
CA ARG A 682 63.41 25.07 -50.36
C ARG A 682 63.81 24.80 -48.91
N GLN A 683 64.73 25.59 -48.35
CA GLN A 683 65.07 25.51 -46.92
C GLN A 683 63.90 25.99 -46.04
N ARG A 684 63.28 27.13 -46.37
CA ARG A 684 62.06 27.63 -45.70
C ARG A 684 60.87 26.66 -45.82
N GLU A 685 60.65 26.07 -46.99
CA GLU A 685 59.62 25.04 -47.22
C GLU A 685 59.88 23.80 -46.36
N LYS A 686 61.13 23.33 -46.28
CA LYS A 686 61.51 22.20 -45.42
C LYS A 686 61.28 22.50 -43.94
N GLU A 687 61.63 23.70 -43.47
CA GLU A 687 61.42 24.13 -42.08
C GLU A 687 59.92 24.27 -41.75
N PHE A 688 59.12 24.78 -42.69
CA PHE A 688 57.66 24.83 -42.59
C PHE A 688 57.04 23.42 -42.51
N LEU A 689 57.44 22.50 -43.40
CA LEU A 689 56.98 21.11 -43.40
C LEU A 689 57.40 20.36 -42.13
N GLN A 690 58.60 20.65 -41.60
CA GLN A 690 59.04 20.07 -40.33
C GLN A 690 58.22 20.62 -39.16
N SER A 691 57.95 21.94 -39.10
CA SER A 691 57.06 22.52 -38.09
C SER A 691 55.63 21.96 -38.18
N ALA A 692 55.11 21.71 -39.38
CA ALA A 692 53.81 21.06 -39.57
C ALA A 692 53.81 19.58 -39.11
N ALA A 693 54.89 18.84 -39.33
CA ALA A 693 55.06 17.48 -38.82
C ALA A 693 55.16 17.45 -37.27
N GLU A 694 55.88 18.41 -36.68
CA GLU A 694 56.00 18.54 -35.22
C GLU A 694 54.67 18.94 -34.58
N LYS A 695 53.91 19.88 -35.18
CA LYS A 695 52.54 20.24 -34.74
C LYS A 695 51.58 19.06 -34.85
N THR A 696 51.52 18.37 -35.98
CA THR A 696 50.64 17.19 -36.14
C THR A 696 51.02 16.04 -35.20
N SER A 697 52.31 15.87 -34.87
CA SER A 697 52.75 14.95 -33.82
C SER A 697 52.31 15.39 -32.42
N GLY A 698 52.35 16.69 -32.11
CA GLY A 698 51.84 17.26 -30.85
C GLY A 698 50.34 17.00 -30.68
N ASN A 699 49.55 17.37 -31.70
CA ASN A 699 48.10 17.16 -31.72
C ASN A 699 47.75 15.66 -31.58
N TYR A 700 48.52 14.75 -32.20
CA TYR A 700 48.32 13.31 -32.03
C TYR A 700 48.59 12.83 -30.60
N VAL A 701 49.61 13.36 -29.92
CA VAL A 701 49.88 13.05 -28.51
C VAL A 701 48.76 13.58 -27.60
N GLN A 702 48.26 14.79 -27.85
CA GLN A 702 47.13 15.37 -27.13
C GLN A 702 45.86 14.53 -27.30
N VAL A 703 45.47 14.19 -28.53
CA VAL A 703 44.31 13.31 -28.80
C VAL A 703 44.48 11.93 -28.16
N VAL A 704 45.71 11.42 -28.06
CA VAL A 704 46.00 10.17 -27.33
C VAL A 704 45.79 10.33 -25.82
N SER A 705 46.20 11.44 -25.22
CA SER A 705 45.97 11.70 -23.78
C SER A 705 44.49 11.96 -23.47
N GLU A 706 43.78 12.73 -24.30
CA GLU A 706 42.34 12.97 -24.18
C GLU A 706 41.55 11.65 -24.26
N ARG A 707 41.89 10.81 -25.24
CA ARG A 707 41.32 9.46 -25.40
C ARG A 707 41.56 8.58 -24.18
N ASP A 708 42.73 8.63 -23.57
CA ASP A 708 43.07 7.77 -22.43
C ASP A 708 42.54 8.32 -21.10
N ALA A 709 42.38 9.63 -20.96
CA ALA A 709 41.60 10.28 -19.90
C ALA A 709 40.10 9.95 -20.02
N ALA A 710 39.54 9.96 -21.23
CA ALA A 710 38.17 9.52 -21.49
C ALA A 710 37.96 8.03 -21.16
N LYS A 711 38.95 7.16 -21.40
CA LYS A 711 38.92 5.76 -20.95
C LYS A 711 39.06 5.60 -19.43
N ALA A 712 39.75 6.50 -18.74
CA ALA A 712 39.76 6.52 -17.28
C ALA A 712 38.35 6.84 -16.76
N LYS A 713 37.79 8.00 -17.17
CA LYS A 713 36.42 8.41 -16.84
C LYS A 713 35.38 7.32 -17.18
N ALA A 714 35.52 6.63 -18.31
CA ALA A 714 34.64 5.52 -18.68
C ALA A 714 34.72 4.33 -17.70
N ARG A 715 35.92 3.94 -17.23
CA ARG A 715 36.09 2.87 -16.23
C ARG A 715 35.59 3.29 -14.85
N ASP A 716 35.81 4.55 -14.48
CA ASP A 716 35.33 5.10 -13.21
C ASP A 716 33.79 5.09 -13.18
N LEU A 717 33.15 5.45 -14.30
CA LEU A 717 31.70 5.31 -14.50
C LEU A 717 31.24 3.84 -14.53
N GLU A 718 31.95 2.93 -15.21
CA GLU A 718 31.66 1.49 -15.16
C GLU A 718 31.72 0.93 -13.73
N GLN A 719 32.69 1.38 -12.92
CA GLN A 719 32.84 0.99 -11.52
C GLN A 719 31.73 1.59 -10.63
N GLN A 720 31.35 2.85 -10.85
CA GLN A 720 30.20 3.47 -10.16
C GLN A 720 28.87 2.76 -10.51
N LEU A 721 28.68 2.39 -11.78
CA LEU A 721 27.50 1.67 -12.26
C LEU A 721 27.44 0.25 -11.66
N ALA A 722 28.59 -0.44 -11.56
CA ALA A 722 28.70 -1.73 -10.88
C ALA A 722 28.40 -1.64 -9.37
N ALA A 723 28.87 -0.58 -8.70
CA ALA A 723 28.55 -0.33 -7.29
C ALA A 723 27.05 -0.06 -7.09
N ALA A 724 26.46 0.83 -7.90
CA ALA A 724 25.03 1.14 -7.84
C ALA A 724 24.15 -0.10 -8.13
N HIS A 725 24.58 -1.01 -9.01
CA HIS A 725 23.90 -2.30 -9.19
C HIS A 725 23.97 -3.18 -7.94
N ALA A 726 25.13 -3.27 -7.27
CA ALA A 726 25.26 -4.04 -6.03
C ALA A 726 24.39 -3.45 -4.89
N ASP A 727 24.29 -2.12 -4.78
CA ASP A 727 23.43 -1.45 -3.80
C ASP A 727 21.94 -1.70 -4.09
N VAL A 728 21.53 -1.69 -5.37
CA VAL A 728 20.16 -2.03 -5.79
C VAL A 728 19.84 -3.51 -5.57
N GLU A 729 20.79 -4.43 -5.75
CA GLU A 729 20.63 -5.84 -5.38
C GLU A 729 20.49 -6.00 -3.85
N LEU A 730 21.35 -5.34 -3.06
CA LEU A 730 21.29 -5.35 -1.60
C LEU A 730 19.91 -4.85 -1.11
N ALA A 731 19.48 -3.68 -1.58
CA ALA A 731 18.18 -3.10 -1.25
C ALA A 731 17.00 -4.01 -1.64
N ASN A 732 17.11 -4.75 -2.76
CA ASN A 732 16.11 -5.76 -3.12
C ASN A 732 16.14 -6.98 -2.19
N THR A 733 17.32 -7.44 -1.73
CA THR A 733 17.38 -8.54 -0.74
C THR A 733 16.79 -8.14 0.61
N ASP A 734 17.01 -6.91 1.08
CA ASP A 734 16.41 -6.41 2.32
C ASP A 734 14.92 -6.12 2.18
N ARG A 735 14.46 -5.60 1.03
CA ARG A 735 13.03 -5.48 0.70
C ARG A 735 12.34 -6.86 0.73
N ASN A 736 12.97 -7.88 0.15
CA ASN A 736 12.45 -9.25 0.17
C ASN A 736 12.48 -9.86 1.57
N ARG A 737 13.51 -9.58 2.39
CA ARG A 737 13.58 -9.96 3.80
C ARG A 737 12.46 -9.32 4.62
N ALA A 738 12.15 -8.04 4.38
CA ALA A 738 11.05 -7.33 5.03
C ALA A 738 9.68 -7.88 4.61
N LEU A 739 9.47 -8.21 3.33
CA LEU A 739 8.26 -8.88 2.85
C LEU A 739 8.06 -10.25 3.52
N MET A 740 9.09 -11.10 3.54
CA MET A 740 9.06 -12.40 4.24
C MET A 740 8.78 -12.22 5.75
N ALA A 741 9.27 -11.15 6.39
CA ALA A 741 8.96 -10.86 7.79
C ALA A 741 7.47 -10.48 7.97
N ASN A 742 6.92 -9.64 7.10
CA ASN A 742 5.51 -9.27 7.12
C ASN A 742 4.58 -10.45 6.82
N GLU A 743 4.90 -11.31 5.85
CA GLU A 743 4.13 -12.53 5.57
C GLU A 743 4.10 -13.49 6.78
N ASN A 744 5.21 -13.62 7.50
CA ASN A 744 5.28 -14.43 8.72
C ASN A 744 4.48 -13.79 9.88
N LEU A 745 4.47 -12.45 10.00
CA LEU A 745 3.65 -11.75 10.99
C LEU A 745 2.15 -11.83 10.65
N GLN A 746 1.78 -11.72 9.37
CA GLN A 746 0.40 -11.90 8.91
C GLN A 746 -0.09 -13.31 9.21
N ARG A 747 0.67 -14.35 8.83
CA ARG A 747 0.33 -15.75 9.17
C ARG A 747 0.19 -15.97 10.67
N ALA A 748 1.10 -15.43 11.49
CA ALA A 748 0.99 -15.54 12.95
C ALA A 748 -0.25 -14.82 13.52
N LEU A 749 -0.70 -13.72 12.91
CA LEU A 749 -1.94 -13.03 13.28
C LEU A 749 -3.20 -13.79 12.82
N GLU A 750 -3.15 -14.42 11.64
CA GLU A 750 -4.20 -15.34 11.15
C GLU A 750 -4.32 -16.57 12.06
N ASP A 751 -3.19 -17.18 12.44
CA ASP A 751 -3.13 -18.29 13.39
C ASP A 751 -3.78 -17.89 14.74
N PHE A 752 -3.41 -16.74 15.32
CA PHE A 752 -4.00 -16.22 16.56
C PHE A 752 -5.49 -15.81 16.44
N GLN A 753 -5.96 -15.44 15.25
CA GLN A 753 -7.39 -15.23 14.99
C GLN A 753 -8.11 -16.58 14.99
N SER A 754 -7.59 -17.58 14.28
CA SER A 754 -8.18 -18.92 14.23
C SER A 754 -8.22 -19.62 15.60
N GLU A 755 -7.20 -19.43 16.43
CA GLU A 755 -7.16 -19.96 17.81
C GLU A 755 -8.20 -19.27 18.71
N ARG A 756 -8.37 -17.94 18.58
CA ARG A 756 -9.41 -17.19 19.30
C ARG A 756 -10.81 -17.58 18.85
N ASP A 757 -11.04 -17.73 17.55
CA ASP A 757 -12.35 -18.08 17.01
C ASP A 757 -12.72 -19.52 17.40
N ALA A 758 -11.74 -20.42 17.53
CA ALA A 758 -11.91 -21.75 18.12
C ALA A 758 -12.19 -21.70 19.64
N GLU A 759 -11.52 -20.83 20.40
CA GLU A 759 -11.82 -20.60 21.82
C GLU A 759 -13.24 -20.06 22.02
N ILE A 760 -13.66 -19.09 21.21
CA ILE A 760 -15.03 -18.55 21.20
C ILE A 760 -16.04 -19.64 20.84
N ALA A 761 -15.77 -20.46 19.82
CA ALA A 761 -16.64 -21.58 19.44
C ALA A 761 -16.79 -22.60 20.57
N LEU A 762 -15.72 -22.96 21.26
CA LEU A 762 -15.75 -23.86 22.43
C LEU A 762 -16.51 -23.26 23.62
N LEU A 763 -16.35 -21.96 23.88
CA LEU A 763 -17.12 -21.26 24.93
C LEU A 763 -18.61 -21.15 24.58
N MET A 764 -18.95 -20.99 23.31
CA MET A 764 -20.34 -21.03 22.84
C MET A 764 -20.94 -22.45 22.91
N GLU A 765 -20.18 -23.48 22.49
CA GLU A 765 -20.58 -24.89 22.61
C GLU A 765 -20.81 -25.28 24.09
N GLN A 766 -19.88 -24.90 24.97
CA GLN A 766 -20.05 -25.11 26.41
C GLN A 766 -21.31 -24.38 26.93
N ARG A 767 -21.52 -23.11 26.57
CA ARG A 767 -22.72 -22.37 26.99
C ARG A 767 -24.00 -23.06 26.50
N THR A 768 -24.05 -23.53 25.26
CA THR A 768 -25.23 -24.27 24.75
C THR A 768 -25.43 -25.58 25.49
N ALA A 769 -24.37 -26.31 25.84
CA ALA A 769 -24.46 -27.54 26.63
C ALA A 769 -24.93 -27.28 28.08
N ASP A 770 -24.48 -26.19 28.70
CA ASP A 770 -24.93 -25.74 30.02
C ASP A 770 -26.41 -25.30 29.98
N GLU A 771 -26.85 -24.61 28.91
CA GLU A 771 -28.26 -24.21 28.70
C GLU A 771 -29.16 -25.43 28.43
N GLU A 772 -28.76 -26.37 27.56
CA GLU A 772 -29.46 -27.65 27.33
C GLU A 772 -29.55 -28.49 28.62
N ALA A 773 -28.50 -28.50 29.45
CA ALA A 773 -28.51 -29.20 30.74
C ALA A 773 -29.48 -28.56 31.74
N ILE A 774 -29.60 -27.23 31.75
CA ILE A 774 -30.59 -26.50 32.56
C ILE A 774 -32.01 -26.79 32.06
N GLU A 775 -32.26 -26.77 30.75
CA GLU A 775 -33.56 -27.13 30.19
C GLU A 775 -33.95 -28.58 30.48
N ALA A 776 -33.01 -29.53 30.32
CA ALA A 776 -33.23 -30.93 30.65
C ALA A 776 -33.56 -31.13 32.14
N ALA A 777 -32.83 -30.46 33.05
CA ALA A 777 -33.10 -30.51 34.49
C ALA A 777 -34.46 -29.87 34.85
N HIS A 778 -34.83 -28.76 34.21
CA HIS A 778 -36.11 -28.11 34.41
C HIS A 778 -37.27 -28.97 33.89
N ASN A 779 -37.12 -29.58 32.70
CA ASN A 779 -38.12 -30.48 32.13
C ASN A 779 -38.30 -31.75 32.98
N ALA A 780 -37.22 -32.35 33.47
CA ALA A 780 -37.28 -33.49 34.40
C ALA A 780 -37.96 -33.11 35.75
N SER A 781 -37.72 -31.89 36.26
CA SER A 781 -38.40 -31.37 37.45
C SER A 781 -39.92 -31.18 37.21
N LEU A 782 -40.30 -30.63 36.06
CA LEU A 782 -41.71 -30.52 35.67
C LEU A 782 -42.37 -31.88 35.43
N GLU A 783 -41.66 -32.87 34.90
CA GLU A 783 -42.18 -34.23 34.71
C GLU A 783 -42.38 -34.95 36.05
N ALA A 784 -41.41 -34.88 36.97
CA ALA A 784 -41.54 -35.40 38.32
C ALA A 784 -42.70 -34.72 39.09
N MET A 785 -42.89 -33.41 38.92
CA MET A 785 -44.03 -32.69 39.50
C MET A 785 -45.37 -33.13 38.89
N ARG A 786 -45.43 -33.36 37.58
CA ARG A 786 -46.63 -33.91 36.90
C ARG A 786 -46.93 -35.34 37.37
N GLU A 787 -45.93 -36.18 37.55
CA GLU A 787 -46.12 -37.55 38.05
C GLU A 787 -46.59 -37.56 39.52
N ALA A 788 -46.02 -36.71 40.38
CA ALA A 788 -46.46 -36.52 41.76
C ALA A 788 -47.93 -36.06 41.82
N ASN A 789 -48.28 -34.99 41.10
CA ASN A 789 -49.67 -34.51 41.00
C ASN A 789 -50.61 -35.60 40.44
N ALA A 790 -50.15 -36.40 39.47
CA ALA A 790 -50.94 -37.50 38.93
C ALA A 790 -51.08 -38.66 39.93
N ALA A 791 -50.13 -38.89 40.83
CA ALA A 791 -50.26 -39.84 41.93
C ALA A 791 -51.26 -39.33 42.99
N GLU A 792 -51.16 -38.07 43.42
CA GLU A 792 -52.12 -37.46 44.33
C GLU A 792 -53.55 -37.50 43.77
N ILE A 793 -53.74 -37.20 42.48
CA ILE A 793 -55.05 -37.32 41.82
C ILE A 793 -55.58 -38.76 41.84
N ARG A 794 -54.73 -39.78 41.63
CA ARG A 794 -55.14 -41.20 41.73
C ARG A 794 -55.54 -41.56 43.17
N ASP A 795 -54.80 -41.10 44.17
CA ASP A 795 -55.08 -41.40 45.57
C ASP A 795 -56.35 -40.67 46.06
N ILE A 796 -56.56 -39.42 45.65
CA ILE A 796 -57.81 -38.67 45.87
C ILE A 796 -59.00 -39.37 45.20
N GLN A 797 -58.84 -39.81 43.94
CA GLN A 797 -59.88 -40.58 43.24
C GLN A 797 -60.17 -41.92 43.94
N TYR A 798 -59.15 -42.62 44.42
CA TYR A 798 -59.32 -43.88 45.15
C TYR A 798 -60.03 -43.65 46.49
N ALA A 799 -59.64 -42.62 47.25
CA ALA A 799 -60.31 -42.23 48.49
C ALA A 799 -61.78 -41.85 48.26
N ALA A 800 -62.07 -41.02 47.25
CA ALA A 800 -63.42 -40.62 46.89
C ALA A 800 -64.28 -41.83 46.44
N ASN A 801 -63.76 -42.69 45.56
CA ASN A 801 -64.45 -43.91 45.13
C ASN A 801 -64.72 -44.86 46.29
N LYS A 802 -63.78 -45.00 47.23
CA LYS A 802 -63.93 -45.81 48.45
C LYS A 802 -64.96 -45.21 49.42
N SER A 803 -65.01 -43.89 49.55
CA SER A 803 -66.04 -43.19 50.34
C SER A 803 -67.43 -43.43 49.73
N VAL A 804 -67.61 -43.18 48.43
CA VAL A 804 -68.85 -43.48 47.70
C VAL A 804 -69.24 -44.95 47.83
N GLN A 805 -68.29 -45.89 47.76
CA GLN A 805 -68.55 -47.32 47.99
C GLN A 805 -69.03 -47.61 49.42
N ASN A 806 -68.45 -46.96 50.44
CA ASN A 806 -68.93 -47.08 51.82
C ASN A 806 -70.37 -46.55 51.96
N SER A 807 -70.68 -45.39 51.38
CA SER A 807 -72.03 -44.80 51.37
C SER A 807 -73.04 -45.69 50.66
N LEU A 808 -72.67 -46.32 49.54
CA LEU A 808 -73.52 -47.30 48.85
C LEU A 808 -73.80 -48.53 49.72
N VAL A 809 -72.77 -49.06 50.40
CA VAL A 809 -72.92 -50.18 51.35
C VAL A 809 -73.74 -49.79 52.59
N GLU A 810 -73.79 -48.50 52.96
CA GLU A 810 -74.69 -47.99 53.99
C GLU A 810 -76.13 -47.81 53.48
N ILE A 811 -76.31 -47.36 52.24
CA ILE A 811 -77.63 -47.32 51.57
C ILE A 811 -78.22 -48.74 51.46
N ASP A 812 -77.42 -49.75 51.09
CA ASP A 812 -77.84 -51.16 51.05
C ASP A 812 -78.31 -51.66 52.42
N LYS A 813 -77.59 -51.31 53.51
CA LYS A 813 -78.01 -51.63 54.88
C LYS A 813 -79.31 -50.91 55.26
N MET A 814 -79.42 -49.62 54.93
CA MET A 814 -80.64 -48.85 55.17
C MET A 814 -81.82 -49.45 54.41
N GLU A 815 -81.66 -49.82 53.14
CA GLU A 815 -82.73 -50.49 52.40
C GLU A 815 -83.09 -51.84 53.03
N ALA A 816 -82.11 -52.66 53.45
CA ALA A 816 -82.38 -53.92 54.15
C ALA A 816 -83.23 -53.70 55.42
N THR A 817 -82.91 -52.68 56.24
CA THR A 817 -83.73 -52.32 57.42
C THR A 817 -85.11 -51.78 57.04
N ILE A 818 -85.25 -51.05 55.92
CA ILE A 818 -86.54 -50.59 55.39
C ILE A 818 -87.38 -51.80 54.91
N GLN A 819 -86.77 -52.79 54.26
CA GLN A 819 -87.43 -54.03 53.84
C GLN A 819 -87.86 -54.87 55.07
N GLU A 820 -87.05 -54.93 56.12
CA GLU A 820 -87.44 -55.54 57.40
C GLU A 820 -88.59 -54.79 58.08
N CYS A 821 -88.54 -53.45 58.14
CA CYS A 821 -89.64 -52.63 58.65
C CYS A 821 -90.94 -52.85 57.85
N ARG A 822 -90.87 -52.97 56.52
CA ARG A 822 -92.01 -53.31 55.65
C ARG A 822 -92.56 -54.71 55.98
N LYS A 823 -91.69 -55.71 56.12
CA LYS A 823 -92.05 -57.09 56.52
C LYS A 823 -92.71 -57.13 57.89
N ASN A 824 -92.19 -56.38 58.86
CA ASN A 824 -92.75 -56.29 60.20
C ASN A 824 -94.10 -55.55 60.21
N ASN A 825 -94.27 -54.50 59.39
CA ASN A 825 -95.57 -53.85 59.20
C ASN A 825 -96.62 -54.81 58.59
N LEU A 826 -96.24 -55.62 57.60
CA LEU A 826 -97.10 -56.65 57.02
C LEU A 826 -97.48 -57.75 58.03
N ASN A 827 -96.55 -58.16 58.90
CA ASN A 827 -96.83 -59.12 59.96
C ASN A 827 -97.76 -58.54 61.03
N LEU A 828 -97.56 -57.27 61.42
CA LEU A 828 -98.46 -56.56 62.34
C LEU A 828 -99.87 -56.38 61.76
N ARG A 829 -99.99 -56.10 60.45
CA ARG A 829 -101.29 -56.08 59.74
C ARG A 829 -101.97 -57.44 59.80
N ARG A 830 -101.29 -58.54 59.45
CA ARG A 830 -101.85 -59.90 59.57
C ARG A 830 -102.31 -60.23 60.99
N ALA A 831 -101.54 -59.84 62.01
CA ALA A 831 -101.90 -60.06 63.41
C ALA A 831 -103.13 -59.24 63.84
N LEU A 832 -103.29 -58.01 63.32
CA LEU A 832 -104.50 -57.20 63.48
C LEU A 832 -105.70 -57.80 62.73
N ASP A 833 -105.52 -58.23 61.48
CA ASP A 833 -106.56 -58.88 60.68
C ASP A 833 -107.03 -60.19 61.33
N GLU A 834 -106.12 -60.96 61.93
CA GLU A 834 -106.45 -62.16 62.71
C GLU A 834 -107.18 -61.82 64.02
N ALA A 835 -106.76 -60.78 64.75
CA ALA A 835 -107.44 -60.32 65.96
C ALA A 835 -108.86 -59.80 65.65
N ILE A 836 -109.04 -59.06 64.56
CA ILE A 836 -110.35 -58.60 64.06
C ILE A 836 -111.21 -59.81 63.67
N SER A 837 -110.63 -60.79 62.96
CA SER A 837 -111.33 -62.03 62.58
C SER A 837 -111.80 -62.82 63.81
N ARG A 838 -110.94 -62.97 64.83
CA ARG A 838 -111.29 -63.62 66.11
C ARG A 838 -112.47 -62.89 66.77
N LEU A 839 -112.41 -61.56 66.90
CA LEU A 839 -113.49 -60.73 67.46
C LEU A 839 -114.81 -60.80 66.66
N GLN A 840 -114.75 -60.96 65.34
CA GLN A 840 -115.94 -61.15 64.50
C GLN A 840 -116.53 -62.57 64.60
N THR A 841 -115.74 -63.57 65.03
CA THR A 841 -116.20 -64.95 65.24
C THR A 841 -116.63 -65.26 66.67
N SER A 842 -116.22 -64.47 67.67
CA SER A 842 -116.68 -64.60 69.05
C SER A 842 -118.13 -64.13 69.19
N GLN A 843 -119.07 -65.09 69.11
CA GLN A 843 -120.53 -64.86 69.17
C GLN A 843 -121.05 -64.50 70.58
N GLU A 844 -120.21 -63.90 71.43
CA GLU A 844 -120.47 -63.71 72.87
C GLU A 844 -121.42 -62.53 73.16
N ASP A 845 -121.52 -61.55 72.26
CA ASP A 845 -122.45 -60.40 72.35
C ASP A 845 -123.91 -60.70 71.86
N VAL A 846 -124.21 -61.95 71.46
CA VAL A 846 -125.55 -62.31 71.00
C VAL A 846 -126.48 -62.63 72.18
N ILE A 847 -127.01 -61.59 72.82
CA ILE A 847 -128.04 -61.71 73.87
C ILE A 847 -129.22 -62.53 73.35
N ASP A 848 -129.46 -63.70 73.96
CA ASP A 848 -130.57 -64.58 73.56
C ASP A 848 -131.93 -63.91 73.86
N ARG A 849 -132.58 -63.46 72.78
CA ARG A 849 -133.91 -62.85 72.81
C ARG A 849 -134.98 -63.79 73.34
N SER A 850 -134.79 -65.12 73.28
CA SER A 850 -135.67 -66.11 73.87
C SER A 850 -135.56 -66.11 75.40
N LEU A 851 -134.34 -66.17 75.92
CA LEU A 851 -134.04 -66.08 77.35
C LEU A 851 -134.59 -64.78 77.97
N ILE A 852 -134.26 -63.63 77.39
CA ILE A 852 -134.75 -62.32 77.88
C ILE A 852 -136.28 -62.25 77.87
N LYS A 853 -136.93 -62.69 76.79
CA LYS A 853 -138.40 -62.73 76.68
C LYS A 853 -139.02 -63.59 77.78
N ASN A 854 -138.46 -64.77 78.06
CA ASN A 854 -138.97 -65.68 79.08
C ASN A 854 -138.83 -65.08 80.49
N ILE A 855 -137.70 -64.44 80.80
CA ILE A 855 -137.49 -63.78 82.11
C ILE A 855 -138.49 -62.61 82.31
N ILE A 856 -138.75 -61.81 81.27
CA ILE A 856 -139.73 -60.70 81.35
C ILE A 856 -141.16 -61.23 81.57
N LEU A 857 -141.55 -62.33 80.92
CA LEU A 857 -142.86 -62.95 81.11
C LEU A 857 -143.03 -63.50 82.54
N ASP A 858 -142.01 -64.20 83.05
CA ASP A 858 -142.00 -64.79 84.40
C ASP A 858 -142.00 -63.70 85.50
N TRP A 859 -141.30 -62.59 85.27
CA TRP A 859 -141.34 -61.38 86.11
C TRP A 859 -142.74 -60.73 86.16
N HIS A 860 -143.49 -60.76 85.07
CA HIS A 860 -144.85 -60.22 85.03
C HIS A 860 -145.86 -61.16 85.71
N ALA A 861 -145.64 -62.48 85.66
CA ALA A 861 -146.52 -63.46 86.28
C ALA A 861 -146.42 -63.48 87.83
N LYS A 862 -145.22 -63.23 88.38
CA LYS A 862 -144.94 -63.31 89.83
C LYS A 862 -145.30 -62.02 90.58
N LYS A 863 -145.54 -62.14 91.89
CA LYS A 863 -145.84 -61.04 92.82
C LYS A 863 -145.08 -61.21 94.14
N GLY A 864 -144.82 -60.11 94.85
CA GLY A 864 -144.04 -60.13 96.09
C GLY A 864 -142.58 -60.53 95.85
N LYS A 865 -141.95 -61.17 96.85
CA LYS A 865 -140.51 -61.48 96.85
C LYS A 865 -140.03 -62.23 95.59
N ALA A 866 -140.80 -63.22 95.12
CA ALA A 866 -140.52 -63.98 93.91
C ALA A 866 -140.39 -63.12 92.62
N LYS A 867 -140.88 -61.88 92.62
CA LYS A 867 -140.68 -60.92 91.53
C LYS A 867 -139.34 -60.17 91.63
N GLN A 868 -138.87 -59.92 92.86
CA GLN A 868 -137.55 -59.35 93.13
C GLN A 868 -136.45 -60.38 92.81
N ASP A 869 -136.66 -61.65 93.16
CA ASP A 869 -135.74 -62.76 92.86
C ASP A 869 -135.48 -62.91 91.34
N VAL A 870 -136.54 -62.79 90.51
CA VAL A 870 -136.40 -62.78 89.03
C VAL A 870 -135.71 -61.51 88.51
N MET A 871 -135.87 -60.37 89.20
CA MET A 871 -135.20 -59.13 88.85
C MET A 871 -133.70 -59.16 89.18
N ILE A 872 -133.32 -59.78 90.31
CA ILE A 872 -131.91 -60.09 90.66
C ILE A 872 -131.30 -60.94 89.54
N LEU A 873 -131.97 -62.02 89.13
CA LEU A 873 -131.50 -62.89 88.05
C LEU A 873 -131.34 -62.16 86.73
N LEU A 874 -132.32 -61.32 86.34
CA LEU A 874 -132.25 -60.49 85.12
C LEU A 874 -131.07 -59.51 85.18
N GLY A 875 -130.87 -58.84 86.31
CA GLY A 875 -129.76 -57.91 86.51
C GLY A 875 -128.38 -58.59 86.55
N SER A 876 -128.32 -59.86 86.96
CA SER A 876 -127.10 -60.68 86.83
C SER A 876 -126.81 -61.07 85.38
N ILE A 877 -127.84 -61.43 84.59
CA ILE A 877 -127.72 -61.85 83.19
C ILE A 877 -127.46 -60.68 82.24
N LEU A 878 -128.01 -59.50 82.52
CA LEU A 878 -127.80 -58.27 81.75
C LEU A 878 -126.67 -57.38 82.31
N HIS A 879 -125.86 -57.89 83.24
CA HIS A 879 -124.73 -57.18 83.85
C HIS A 879 -125.07 -55.76 84.35
N PHE A 880 -126.20 -55.58 85.03
CA PHE A 880 -126.61 -54.29 85.60
C PHE A 880 -125.48 -53.69 86.45
N THR A 881 -125.12 -52.44 86.14
CA THR A 881 -124.25 -51.62 86.99
C THR A 881 -124.90 -51.40 88.37
N GLU A 882 -124.12 -50.99 89.37
CA GLU A 882 -124.65 -50.74 90.72
C GLU A 882 -125.72 -49.63 90.69
N ASP A 883 -125.45 -48.59 89.92
CA ASP A 883 -126.36 -47.52 89.50
C ASP A 883 -127.71 -48.02 88.93
N GLU A 884 -127.76 -49.16 88.25
CA GLU A 884 -128.97 -49.76 87.68
C GLU A 884 -129.66 -50.72 88.66
N LYS A 885 -128.88 -51.41 89.50
CA LYS A 885 -129.38 -52.18 90.65
C LYS A 885 -130.08 -51.26 91.66
N ASP A 886 -129.55 -50.06 91.91
CA ASP A 886 -130.21 -49.01 92.71
C ASP A 886 -131.56 -48.63 92.09
N LYS A 887 -131.58 -48.23 90.81
CA LYS A 887 -132.79 -47.79 90.08
C LYS A 887 -133.86 -48.88 89.99
N ALA A 888 -133.47 -50.16 90.01
CA ALA A 888 -134.38 -51.31 89.99
C ALA A 888 -134.75 -51.85 91.39
N PHE A 889 -134.29 -51.20 92.49
CA PHE A 889 -134.51 -51.61 93.88
C PHE A 889 -133.93 -53.00 94.24
N ILE A 890 -132.67 -53.24 93.86
CA ILE A 890 -131.94 -54.52 93.98
C ILE A 890 -130.61 -54.40 94.77
N SER A 891 -130.06 -53.20 94.97
CA SER A 891 -128.71 -52.96 95.49
C SER A 891 -128.50 -53.26 97.00
N GLU A 892 -127.27 -53.62 97.37
CA GLU A 892 -126.82 -53.88 98.75
C GLU A 892 -125.59 -53.04 99.17
N GLY A 893 -125.74 -51.71 99.17
CA GLY A 893 -124.85 -50.79 99.90
C GLY A 893 -123.59 -50.26 99.18
N PRO A 894 -122.90 -49.22 99.71
CA PRO A 894 -122.15 -48.28 98.86
C PRO A 894 -120.69 -47.93 99.31
N GLY A 895 -119.87 -47.40 98.38
CA GLY A 895 -118.83 -46.41 98.75
C GLY A 895 -117.56 -46.23 97.88
N THR A 896 -117.56 -45.21 97.02
CA THR A 896 -116.46 -44.21 96.76
C THR A 896 -115.03 -44.61 96.28
N VAL A 897 -114.26 -43.81 95.50
CA VAL A 897 -114.45 -42.76 94.46
C VAL A 897 -113.06 -42.18 93.99
N ASP A 898 -112.96 -41.55 92.79
CA ASP A 898 -111.89 -40.61 92.31
C ASP A 898 -110.44 -41.12 91.95
N ARG A 899 -109.52 -40.48 91.18
CA ARG A 899 -109.42 -39.38 90.12
C ARG A 899 -107.94 -39.32 89.59
N ILE A 900 -107.39 -38.33 88.85
CA ILE A 900 -107.57 -37.69 87.49
C ILE A 900 -106.30 -36.77 87.25
N VAL A 901 -105.82 -36.37 86.05
CA VAL A 901 -105.69 -36.96 84.70
C VAL A 901 -104.79 -36.04 83.80
N GLY A 902 -103.99 -36.61 82.87
CA GLY A 902 -103.42 -35.89 81.70
C GLY A 902 -102.28 -34.85 81.93
N ALA A 903 -101.85 -34.05 80.93
CA ALA A 903 -101.77 -34.24 79.47
C ALA A 903 -101.00 -33.09 78.75
N VAL A 904 -100.15 -33.42 77.76
CA VAL A 904 -99.64 -32.59 76.62
C VAL A 904 -99.02 -31.19 76.88
N ALA A 905 -97.69 -31.07 76.65
CA ALA A 905 -97.02 -29.96 75.94
C ALA A 905 -95.54 -30.32 75.69
N ALA A 906 -94.89 -29.77 74.64
CA ALA A 906 -93.48 -30.05 74.32
C ALA A 906 -92.70 -28.79 73.85
N PRO A 907 -91.49 -28.57 74.38
CA PRO A 907 -90.45 -27.75 73.74
C PRO A 907 -89.12 -28.51 73.52
N LEU A 908 -88.20 -27.90 72.76
CA LEU A 908 -86.94 -28.49 72.27
C LEU A 908 -85.81 -28.59 73.32
N PRO A 909 -84.86 -29.54 73.17
CA PRO A 909 -83.58 -29.58 73.89
C PRO A 909 -82.54 -28.58 73.29
N PRO A 910 -81.40 -28.31 73.97
CA PRO A 910 -80.60 -27.10 73.74
C PRO A 910 -79.52 -27.22 72.65
N SER A 911 -79.03 -26.05 72.21
CA SER A 911 -77.88 -25.89 71.33
C SER A 911 -76.57 -26.33 72.01
N LYS A 912 -75.74 -27.08 71.27
CA LYS A 912 -74.35 -27.41 71.64
C LYS A 912 -73.40 -26.51 70.86
N LEU A 913 -73.07 -25.34 71.39
CA LEU A 913 -72.11 -24.42 70.77
C LEU A 913 -71.01 -24.09 71.77
N ASN A 914 -69.81 -24.65 71.55
CA ASN A 914 -68.70 -24.62 72.49
C ASN A 914 -67.71 -23.53 72.04
N VAL A 915 -67.83 -22.33 72.61
CA VAL A 915 -67.22 -21.10 72.07
C VAL A 915 -65.68 -21.08 72.17
N ASP A 916 -65.11 -21.84 73.10
CA ASP A 916 -63.66 -21.90 73.37
C ASP A 916 -62.84 -22.72 72.36
N LYS A 917 -63.37 -22.99 71.16
CA LYS A 917 -62.69 -23.74 70.08
C LYS A 917 -62.61 -22.99 68.73
N LEU A 918 -62.88 -21.69 68.71
CA LEU A 918 -62.76 -20.86 67.50
C LEU A 918 -61.39 -20.16 67.41
N GLU A 919 -60.38 -20.92 66.98
CA GLU A 919 -59.07 -20.41 66.59
C GLU A 919 -59.11 -19.66 65.25
N GLY A 920 -58.08 -18.83 65.01
CA GLY A 920 -57.99 -17.83 63.94
C GLY A 920 -57.83 -16.42 64.53
N ASP A 921 -56.90 -15.62 64.00
CA ASP A 921 -56.63 -14.26 64.51
C ASP A 921 -57.47 -13.19 63.80
N SER A 922 -58.09 -13.54 62.66
CA SER A 922 -58.96 -12.65 61.90
C SER A 922 -60.44 -12.81 62.24
N VAL A 923 -61.19 -11.70 62.31
CA VAL A 923 -62.66 -11.72 62.40
C VAL A 923 -63.29 -12.46 61.20
N ARG A 924 -62.61 -12.45 60.03
CA ARG A 924 -63.04 -13.23 58.85
C ARG A 924 -62.88 -14.73 59.06
N GLU A 925 -61.76 -15.18 59.65
CA GLU A 925 -61.51 -16.59 59.94
C GLU A 925 -62.52 -17.13 60.95
N LYS A 926 -62.82 -16.38 62.02
CA LYS A 926 -63.86 -16.79 62.99
C LYS A 926 -65.25 -16.89 62.36
N TRP A 927 -65.56 -16.06 61.38
CA TRP A 927 -66.81 -16.16 60.60
C TRP A 927 -66.82 -17.36 59.65
N VAL A 928 -65.70 -17.69 59.00
CA VAL A 928 -65.59 -18.87 58.13
C VAL A 928 -65.64 -20.17 58.94
N ASN A 929 -64.92 -20.24 60.06
CA ASN A 929 -64.91 -21.40 60.96
C ASN A 929 -66.30 -21.62 61.62
N PHE A 930 -67.03 -20.54 61.92
CA PHE A 930 -68.43 -20.63 62.32
C PHE A 930 -69.33 -21.21 61.22
N LEU A 931 -69.21 -20.73 59.97
CA LEU A 931 -70.00 -21.24 58.85
C LEU A 931 -69.68 -22.71 58.53
N LEU A 932 -68.42 -23.14 58.67
CA LEU A 932 -68.03 -24.54 58.48
C LEU A 932 -68.65 -25.44 59.57
N ALA A 933 -68.58 -25.01 60.84
CA ALA A 933 -69.17 -25.75 61.96
C ALA A 933 -70.70 -25.87 61.87
N GLU A 934 -71.39 -24.89 61.28
CA GLU A 934 -72.84 -24.88 61.07
C GLU A 934 -73.28 -25.66 59.81
N THR A 935 -72.36 -26.06 58.91
CA THR A 935 -72.69 -26.71 57.61
C THR A 935 -72.35 -28.21 57.49
N GLY A 936 -71.52 -28.77 58.38
CA GLY A 936 -71.69 -30.16 58.86
C GLY A 936 -70.57 -31.20 58.61
N GLU A 937 -70.94 -32.44 58.96
CA GLU A 937 -70.20 -33.72 58.90
C GLU A 937 -68.98 -33.91 59.86
N GLU A 938 -69.25 -34.62 60.96
CA GLU A 938 -68.23 -35.19 61.87
C GLU A 938 -67.62 -36.47 61.27
N GLU A 939 -66.57 -36.38 60.44
CA GLU A 939 -65.75 -37.56 60.16
C GLU A 939 -64.85 -37.91 61.36
N ASN A 940 -64.89 -39.18 61.79
CA ASN A 940 -64.02 -39.70 62.84
C ASN A 940 -62.68 -40.17 62.24
N SER A 941 -61.57 -39.59 62.71
CA SER A 941 -60.22 -40.19 62.70
C SER A 941 -59.36 -39.60 63.82
#